data_AF-A0AAU4H0F6-F1
#
_entry.id   AF-A0AAU4H0F6-F1
#
_cell.length_a   1.000
_cell.length_b   1.000
_cell.length_c   1.000
_cell.angle_alpha   90.00
_cell.angle_beta   90.00
_cell.angle_gamma   90.00
#
_symmetry.space_group_name_H-M   'P 1'
#
loop_
_entity.id
_entity.type
_entity.pdbx_description
1 polymer ?
#
loop_
_entity_poly.entity_id
_entity_poly.type
_entity_poly.pdbx_seq_one_letter_code
_entity_poly.pdbx_strand_id
1 'polypeptide(L)'
;MTKPTRLLLPLLAAALLLPLPPASAAPLPHRHPRDDCDARGWAPSASRIDPADTYHPYVGNGYLGTRVPPAGAGYAASGEKTGWPLYTPRYDGAFVSGLYARGPADTAGREALAGLPNWTGLDVTVGAETYGGGGGGRVSRYRQTLNLRCGYVRTSLTWVSTDGRRTDLVYDVLAARDSPHTGAVHLRMTPHWDGQLTVTDRLDGRGARRVTRTDGGHVGERAIGVAFRTEGTGVVGAVASVLDAPGRRAQQPLKRGGLSASQAIVLPVRSGRGYTATKYVGVDTALTSHDPRSAAQDAAGRAARRGWDALLASHTSAWRALWASDIEVPGHPDLQLWARSAQYGLLSALRPGARNSIAPAGLTSDNYAGMVFWDAETWMFPSLLATHPDLARPVLEYRYRTRTAAAENAARTAVKGLFFPWTSASHGRLWSECQSWQPPHCVTQNHLQGDIALAAWQYYLATGDRTWLRTRGRPLLNGLAQYWTSRATKNSDGSYSVKEVAGPDEYSNGVNDGVYTNAVAATALRAATDAAHVLGTTAPADWLTIADRLRIPYDPKRRIFLQYDGYGGSQIKQADTVLLIYPLEWPMPAGAAAATLDYYAQRTDPEGPAMTDAVHAIDAAAIGEPGCAAYTFLRRAYQPFARGPFALFSESRGDKAGASDPLAGSPAQDFLTGKGGFLQVLTHGLTGLRLRPDALHLDPTLPPQLADGVRLSGLRWRGRTYDIAIGARTTTVRLRSGAPFTLDTPEGHRTLSGTVTLKTRRPDLTPTTDLARCRPATATSSVAGLYPEAAVDGSPATAWSPDADRASLTVDLGRAVRVGTVQPMWTKRPGSYSIEVSADRRTWHSPDGTPARYVRVTVRSGGKGAALAELDVRS
;
A
#
# COMPACT_ATOMS: atom_id res chain seq x y z
N MET A 1 9.62 51.61 -68.80
CA MET A 1 8.58 52.43 -68.15
C MET A 1 7.20 51.89 -68.54
N THR A 2 6.24 52.00 -67.62
CA THR A 2 4.78 51.71 -67.71
C THR A 2 4.30 50.25 -67.71
N LYS A 3 3.27 50.02 -66.86
CA LYS A 3 2.73 48.77 -66.26
C LYS A 3 1.98 47.83 -67.23
N PRO A 4 1.76 46.54 -66.85
CA PRO A 4 1.22 45.50 -67.73
C PRO A 4 -0.31 45.33 -67.65
N THR A 5 -0.89 44.74 -68.69
CA THR A 5 -2.30 44.30 -68.75
C THR A 5 -2.39 42.86 -69.30
N ARG A 6 -3.30 42.12 -68.67
CA ARG A 6 -3.89 40.79 -68.95
C ARG A 6 -3.82 40.25 -70.40
N LEU A 7 -3.68 38.92 -70.59
CA LEU A 7 -4.78 37.96 -70.85
C LEU A 7 -4.24 36.55 -71.24
N LEU A 8 -4.73 35.51 -70.52
CA LEU A 8 -5.39 34.27 -71.01
C LEU A 8 -4.66 33.13 -71.80
N LEU A 9 -5.01 31.89 -71.35
CA LEU A 9 -4.93 30.54 -71.99
C LEU A 9 -3.53 29.85 -72.12
N PRO A 10 -3.46 28.53 -72.39
CA PRO A 10 -4.06 27.36 -71.71
C PRO A 10 -3.02 26.25 -71.47
N LEU A 11 -3.39 25.14 -70.80
CA LEU A 11 -2.51 23.95 -70.71
C LEU A 11 -3.31 22.64 -70.77
N LEU A 12 -2.94 21.80 -71.75
CA LEU A 12 -3.41 20.43 -71.94
C LEU A 12 -2.22 19.55 -72.38
N ALA A 13 -1.96 18.50 -71.59
CA ALA A 13 -1.30 17.19 -71.86
C ALA A 13 0.16 17.18 -72.38
N ALA A 14 1.05 16.20 -72.13
CA ALA A 14 0.92 14.81 -71.66
C ALA A 14 2.22 14.29 -71.02
N ALA A 15 2.01 13.27 -70.18
CA ALA A 15 2.80 12.07 -69.87
C ALA A 15 4.22 12.17 -69.27
N LEU A 16 4.33 11.69 -68.02
CA LEU A 16 5.43 10.85 -67.54
C LEU A 16 4.89 9.81 -66.56
N LEU A 17 5.28 8.56 -66.78
CA LEU A 17 4.89 7.35 -66.05
C LEU A 17 5.33 7.42 -64.57
N LEU A 18 4.41 7.14 -63.65
CA LEU A 18 4.69 6.95 -62.21
C LEU A 18 4.44 5.50 -61.79
N PRO A 19 5.22 4.94 -60.85
CA PRO A 19 5.11 3.56 -60.42
C PRO A 19 3.86 3.35 -59.54
N LEU A 20 3.25 2.17 -59.67
CA LEU A 20 2.15 1.70 -58.84
C LEU A 20 2.54 1.72 -57.33
N PRO A 21 1.66 2.21 -56.44
CA PRO A 21 1.88 2.11 -55.00
C PRO A 21 1.76 0.64 -54.56
N PRO A 22 2.52 0.21 -53.55
CA PRO A 22 2.38 -1.13 -52.99
C PRO A 22 0.98 -1.28 -52.38
N ALA A 23 0.37 -2.45 -52.58
CA ALA A 23 -0.92 -2.83 -52.05
C ALA A 23 -1.02 -2.48 -50.55
N SER A 24 -2.05 -1.71 -50.21
CA SER A 24 -2.39 -1.38 -48.83
C SER A 24 -2.55 -2.68 -48.03
N ALA A 25 -1.63 -2.90 -47.09
CA ALA A 25 -1.81 -3.92 -46.07
C ALA A 25 -3.10 -3.57 -45.32
N ALA A 26 -4.02 -4.54 -45.25
CA ALA A 26 -5.27 -4.41 -44.52
C ALA A 26 -5.01 -3.84 -43.11
N PRO A 27 -5.85 -2.92 -42.60
CA PRO A 27 -5.69 -2.40 -41.25
C PRO A 27 -5.71 -3.59 -40.29
N LEU A 28 -4.63 -3.75 -39.52
CA LEU A 28 -4.62 -4.67 -38.39
C LEU A 28 -5.83 -4.34 -37.51
N PRO A 29 -6.61 -5.33 -37.05
CA PRO A 29 -7.80 -5.07 -36.26
C PRO A 29 -7.39 -4.26 -35.03
N HIS A 30 -8.08 -3.14 -34.79
CA HIS A 30 -7.94 -2.36 -33.58
C HIS A 30 -8.03 -3.31 -32.37
N ARG A 31 -6.91 -3.54 -31.67
CA ARG A 31 -6.92 -4.22 -30.37
C ARG A 31 -7.91 -3.47 -29.49
N HIS A 32 -8.95 -4.16 -29.03
CA HIS A 32 -9.89 -3.57 -28.10
C HIS A 32 -9.13 -3.13 -26.84
N PRO A 33 -9.52 -2.03 -26.17
CA PRO A 33 -8.94 -1.61 -24.89
C PRO A 33 -8.99 -2.69 -23.79
N ARG A 34 -9.77 -3.76 -24.01
CA ARG A 34 -9.96 -4.92 -23.12
C ARG A 34 -8.75 -5.86 -23.06
N ASP A 35 -7.93 -5.95 -24.12
CA ASP A 35 -6.83 -6.93 -24.18
C ASP A 35 -5.65 -6.60 -23.23
N ASP A 36 -5.62 -5.38 -22.69
CA ASP A 36 -4.51 -4.87 -21.89
C ASP A 36 -4.79 -4.91 -20.36
N CYS A 37 -6.07 -4.99 -19.97
CA CYS A 37 -6.49 -5.00 -18.56
C CYS A 37 -6.25 -6.36 -17.89
N ASP A 38 -6.55 -7.45 -18.61
CA ASP A 38 -6.48 -8.83 -18.13
C ASP A 38 -5.07 -9.46 -18.30
N ALA A 39 -4.07 -8.66 -18.66
CA ALA A 39 -2.70 -9.14 -18.88
C ALA A 39 -2.11 -9.81 -17.62
N ARG A 40 -1.20 -10.77 -17.83
CA ARG A 40 -0.54 -11.49 -16.72
C ARG A 40 0.15 -10.49 -15.77
N GLY A 41 -0.06 -10.67 -14.47
CA GLY A 41 0.47 -9.77 -13.43
C GLY A 41 -0.36 -8.51 -13.19
N TRP A 42 -1.50 -8.33 -13.87
CA TRP A 42 -2.43 -7.20 -13.67
C TRP A 42 -3.82 -7.60 -13.19
N ALA A 43 -4.15 -8.89 -13.24
CA ALA A 43 -5.51 -9.39 -13.07
C ALA A 43 -5.57 -10.62 -12.14
N PRO A 44 -5.17 -10.50 -10.86
CA PRO A 44 -5.34 -11.58 -9.89
C PRO A 44 -6.82 -11.97 -9.76
N SER A 45 -7.09 -13.27 -9.65
CA SER A 45 -8.45 -13.80 -9.79
C SER A 45 -8.73 -15.07 -8.99
N ALA A 46 -9.95 -15.17 -8.48
CA ALA A 46 -10.54 -16.38 -7.91
C ALA A 46 -11.33 -17.16 -8.97
N SER A 47 -11.17 -18.49 -9.03
CA SER A 47 -11.95 -19.38 -9.93
C SER A 47 -13.06 -20.16 -9.23
N ARG A 48 -13.20 -19.99 -7.92
CA ARG A 48 -14.29 -20.55 -7.10
C ARG A 48 -14.71 -19.56 -6.03
N ILE A 49 -15.94 -19.70 -5.54
CA ILE A 49 -16.41 -19.00 -4.34
C ILE A 49 -15.89 -19.78 -3.14
N ASP A 50 -15.17 -19.10 -2.26
CA ASP A 50 -14.73 -19.63 -0.96
C ASP A 50 -15.43 -18.84 0.15
N PRO A 51 -16.42 -19.41 0.84
CA PRO A 51 -17.14 -18.72 1.91
C PRO A 51 -16.26 -18.35 3.12
N ALA A 52 -15.09 -18.99 3.28
CA ALA A 52 -14.16 -18.71 4.37
C ALA A 52 -13.17 -17.59 4.02
N ASP A 53 -13.00 -17.26 2.73
CA ASP A 53 -12.11 -16.18 2.32
C ASP A 53 -12.76 -14.82 2.56
N THR A 54 -12.14 -14.00 3.40
CA THR A 54 -12.63 -12.64 3.71
C THR A 54 -11.85 -11.55 2.97
N TYR A 55 -10.84 -11.92 2.19
CA TYR A 55 -9.98 -11.01 1.42
C TYR A 55 -10.60 -10.64 0.07
N HIS A 56 -11.87 -10.23 0.09
CA HIS A 56 -12.61 -9.83 -1.12
C HIS A 56 -11.94 -8.66 -1.85
N PRO A 57 -12.04 -8.61 -3.20
CA PRO A 57 -11.48 -7.52 -3.98
C PRO A 57 -12.28 -6.24 -3.75
N TYR A 58 -11.70 -5.10 -4.13
CA TYR A 58 -12.33 -3.80 -3.91
C TYR A 58 -12.01 -2.83 -5.05
N VAL A 59 -12.86 -1.82 -5.17
CA VAL A 59 -12.62 -0.66 -6.02
C VAL A 59 -12.51 0.60 -5.17
N GLY A 60 -11.64 1.50 -5.57
CA GLY A 60 -11.45 2.76 -4.90
C GLY A 60 -10.98 3.82 -5.88
N ASN A 61 -11.31 5.07 -5.59
CA ASN A 61 -10.87 6.19 -6.42
C ASN A 61 -10.16 7.29 -5.63
N GLY A 62 -10.05 7.18 -4.31
CA GLY A 62 -9.49 8.19 -3.40
C GLY A 62 -10.50 9.14 -2.78
N TYR A 63 -11.79 8.98 -3.10
CA TYR A 63 -12.92 9.62 -2.43
C TYR A 63 -13.92 8.55 -2.01
N LEU A 64 -14.30 7.66 -2.94
CA LEU A 64 -15.10 6.47 -2.68
C LEU A 64 -14.24 5.21 -2.66
N GLY A 65 -14.58 4.28 -1.78
CA GLY A 65 -14.10 2.90 -1.80
C GLY A 65 -15.22 1.92 -1.46
N THR A 66 -15.19 0.72 -2.03
CA THR A 66 -16.08 -0.38 -1.63
C THR A 66 -15.46 -1.74 -1.93
N ARG A 67 -15.66 -2.70 -1.02
CA ARG A 67 -15.40 -4.12 -1.27
C ARG A 67 -16.51 -4.72 -2.13
N VAL A 68 -16.16 -5.67 -2.98
CA VAL A 68 -17.07 -6.36 -3.89
C VAL A 68 -17.17 -7.83 -3.46
N PRO A 69 -18.33 -8.30 -2.98
CA PRO A 69 -18.46 -9.66 -2.45
C PRO A 69 -18.29 -10.71 -3.57
N PRO A 70 -18.14 -12.00 -3.22
CA PRO A 70 -18.07 -13.09 -4.21
C PRO A 70 -19.29 -13.17 -5.12
N ALA A 71 -20.45 -12.66 -4.67
CA ALA A 71 -21.64 -12.53 -5.51
C ALA A 71 -21.46 -11.53 -6.68
N GLY A 72 -20.35 -10.77 -6.73
CA GLY A 72 -20.03 -9.80 -7.78
C GLY A 72 -20.64 -8.42 -7.60
N ALA A 73 -21.65 -8.29 -6.76
CA ALA A 73 -22.29 -7.04 -6.37
C ALA A 73 -23.07 -7.22 -5.05
N GLY A 74 -23.33 -6.13 -4.35
CA GLY A 74 -24.13 -6.11 -3.13
C GLY A 74 -23.29 -6.10 -1.84
N TYR A 75 -23.87 -6.66 -0.79
CA TYR A 75 -23.34 -6.64 0.57
C TYR A 75 -23.10 -8.06 1.07
N ALA A 76 -21.93 -8.28 1.69
CA ALA A 76 -21.64 -9.46 2.49
C ALA A 76 -21.08 -9.05 3.85
N ALA A 77 -21.31 -9.90 4.85
CA ALA A 77 -20.69 -9.80 6.15
C ALA A 77 -20.11 -11.17 6.50
N SER A 78 -18.80 -11.20 6.72
CA SER A 78 -18.06 -12.40 7.12
C SER A 78 -18.18 -12.64 8.63
N GLY A 79 -18.44 -11.58 9.41
CA GLY A 79 -18.86 -11.67 10.80
C GLY A 79 -17.73 -11.79 11.83
N GLU A 80 -16.49 -12.07 11.41
CA GLU A 80 -15.32 -12.01 12.29
C GLU A 80 -15.13 -10.60 12.85
N LYS A 81 -14.66 -10.51 14.09
CA LYS A 81 -14.48 -9.21 14.76
C LYS A 81 -13.25 -8.50 14.21
N THR A 82 -13.40 -7.22 13.88
CA THR A 82 -12.25 -6.33 13.61
C THR A 82 -11.35 -6.25 14.84
N GLY A 83 -10.08 -5.90 14.64
CA GLY A 83 -9.16 -5.57 15.73
C GLY A 83 -9.52 -4.28 16.47
N TRP A 84 -8.59 -3.86 17.32
CA TRP A 84 -8.64 -2.58 18.02
C TRP A 84 -8.85 -1.40 17.04
N PRO A 85 -9.63 -0.35 17.39
CA PRO A 85 -10.33 -0.14 18.66
C PRO A 85 -11.81 -0.54 18.62
N LEU A 86 -12.32 -1.10 17.51
CA LEU A 86 -13.76 -1.22 17.28
C LEU A 86 -14.39 -2.55 17.71
N TYR A 87 -13.65 -3.65 17.57
CA TYR A 87 -14.15 -5.01 17.90
C TYR A 87 -15.53 -5.37 17.30
N THR A 88 -15.90 -4.75 16.17
CA THR A 88 -17.20 -4.92 15.52
C THR A 88 -17.15 -6.01 14.44
N PRO A 89 -18.28 -6.66 14.10
CA PRO A 89 -18.32 -7.62 12.99
C PRO A 89 -17.89 -7.00 11.66
N ARG A 90 -16.98 -7.67 10.95
CA ARG A 90 -16.47 -7.27 9.64
C ARG A 90 -17.53 -7.44 8.55
N TYR A 91 -17.45 -6.57 7.55
CA TYR A 91 -18.36 -6.50 6.42
C TYR A 91 -17.70 -5.89 5.18
N ASP A 92 -18.28 -6.15 4.02
CA ASP A 92 -17.92 -5.49 2.76
C ASP A 92 -18.55 -4.08 2.71
N GLY A 93 -17.82 -3.14 3.32
CA GLY A 93 -18.26 -1.76 3.47
C GLY A 93 -18.11 -0.90 2.20
N ALA A 94 -18.78 0.25 2.24
CA ALA A 94 -18.60 1.36 1.32
C ALA A 94 -18.30 2.62 2.13
N PHE A 95 -17.28 3.37 1.73
CA PHE A 95 -16.73 4.48 2.54
C PHE A 95 -16.50 5.73 1.69
N VAL A 96 -16.58 6.89 2.35
CA VAL A 96 -16.13 8.19 1.83
C VAL A 96 -14.93 8.67 2.64
N SER A 97 -13.91 9.17 1.95
CA SER A 97 -12.74 9.77 2.58
C SER A 97 -13.12 10.90 3.56
N GLY A 98 -12.69 10.77 4.82
CA GLY A 98 -12.89 11.77 5.87
C GLY A 98 -14.26 11.79 6.53
N LEU A 99 -15.15 10.85 6.22
CA LEU A 99 -16.47 10.76 6.83
C LEU A 99 -16.41 9.99 8.16
N TYR A 100 -16.31 10.72 9.26
CA TYR A 100 -16.30 10.18 10.61
C TYR A 100 -17.62 10.45 11.35
N ALA A 101 -17.90 9.63 12.35
CA ALA A 101 -19.06 9.72 13.24
C ALA A 101 -18.65 9.34 14.66
N ARG A 102 -19.56 9.49 15.63
CA ARG A 102 -19.40 8.96 16.98
C ARG A 102 -19.16 7.45 16.92
N GLY A 103 -18.06 6.99 17.52
CA GLY A 103 -17.74 5.59 17.62
C GLY A 103 -18.60 4.85 18.65
N PRO A 104 -18.50 3.50 18.67
CA PRO A 104 -19.20 2.67 19.63
C PRO A 104 -18.72 2.90 21.09
N ALA A 105 -19.43 2.33 22.07
CA ALA A 105 -19.21 2.62 23.48
C ALA A 105 -17.80 2.23 23.98
N ASP A 106 -17.22 1.17 23.43
CA ASP A 106 -15.85 0.70 23.66
C ASP A 106 -14.78 1.72 23.24
N THR A 107 -15.09 2.61 22.29
CA THR A 107 -14.23 3.75 21.94
C THR A 107 -14.41 4.96 22.87
N ALA A 108 -15.19 4.83 23.94
CA ALA A 108 -15.69 5.93 24.77
C ALA A 108 -16.41 7.02 23.97
N GLY A 109 -17.07 6.63 22.86
CA GLY A 109 -17.77 7.56 21.97
C GLY A 109 -16.86 8.47 21.13
N ARG A 110 -15.55 8.19 21.07
CA ARG A 110 -14.61 8.91 20.21
C ARG A 110 -14.87 8.61 18.74
N GLU A 111 -14.42 9.48 17.86
CA GLU A 111 -14.75 9.36 16.43
C GLU A 111 -14.24 8.06 15.79
N ALA A 112 -15.04 7.53 14.87
CA ALA A 112 -14.74 6.36 14.04
C ALA A 112 -15.33 6.52 12.64
N LEU A 113 -14.75 5.85 11.65
CA LEU A 113 -15.17 5.91 10.26
C LEU A 113 -16.65 5.46 10.11
N ALA A 114 -17.40 6.25 9.36
CA ALA A 114 -18.80 5.96 9.04
C ALA A 114 -18.91 5.12 7.76
N GLY A 115 -19.80 4.12 7.79
CA GLY A 115 -20.10 3.27 6.65
C GLY A 115 -21.35 3.76 5.91
N LEU A 116 -21.29 3.81 4.58
CA LEU A 116 -22.42 4.18 3.73
C LEU A 116 -23.40 3.01 3.55
N PRO A 117 -24.67 3.26 3.17
CA PRO A 117 -25.47 2.25 2.49
C PRO A 117 -24.67 1.65 1.32
N ASN A 118 -24.58 0.31 1.25
CA ASN A 118 -23.82 -0.32 0.18
C ASN A 118 -24.52 -0.04 -1.15
N TRP A 119 -23.77 0.55 -2.08
CA TRP A 119 -24.30 1.07 -3.31
C TRP A 119 -24.13 0.12 -4.50
N THR A 120 -23.48 -1.05 -4.32
CA THR A 120 -23.22 -1.96 -5.45
C THR A 120 -24.39 -2.89 -5.77
N GLY A 121 -25.39 -3.02 -4.89
CA GLY A 121 -26.51 -3.95 -5.07
C GLY A 121 -27.22 -3.82 -6.42
N LEU A 122 -27.17 -4.88 -7.21
CA LEU A 122 -27.86 -5.05 -8.50
C LEU A 122 -28.26 -6.52 -8.65
N ASP A 123 -29.41 -6.85 -8.08
CA ASP A 123 -29.85 -8.23 -7.85
C ASP A 123 -30.58 -8.78 -9.09
N VAL A 124 -30.40 -10.06 -9.41
CA VAL A 124 -31.09 -10.77 -10.50
C VAL A 124 -32.06 -11.80 -9.91
N THR A 125 -33.34 -11.66 -10.22
CA THR A 125 -34.41 -12.56 -9.75
C THR A 125 -35.04 -13.30 -10.91
N VAL A 126 -35.17 -14.62 -10.76
CA VAL A 126 -35.70 -15.56 -11.76
C VAL A 126 -36.76 -16.41 -11.08
N GLY A 127 -38.04 -16.13 -11.35
CA GLY A 127 -39.19 -16.66 -10.60
C GLY A 127 -39.13 -16.27 -9.13
N ALA A 128 -39.10 -17.25 -8.22
CA ALA A 128 -39.07 -17.01 -6.78
C ALA A 128 -37.66 -16.81 -6.21
N GLU A 129 -36.59 -17.06 -6.99
CA GLU A 129 -35.22 -17.06 -6.49
C GLU A 129 -34.45 -15.82 -6.94
N THR A 130 -33.62 -15.28 -6.05
CA THR A 130 -32.68 -14.18 -6.34
C THR A 130 -31.24 -14.67 -6.20
N TYR A 131 -30.42 -14.44 -7.22
CA TYR A 131 -29.00 -14.78 -7.20
C TYR A 131 -28.28 -14.08 -6.02
N GLY A 132 -27.48 -14.82 -5.26
CA GLY A 132 -26.78 -14.31 -4.08
C GLY A 132 -27.65 -14.11 -2.83
N GLY A 133 -28.95 -14.41 -2.89
CA GLY A 133 -29.91 -14.25 -1.78
C GLY A 133 -29.97 -15.42 -0.78
N GLY A 134 -29.04 -16.38 -0.83
CA GLY A 134 -29.06 -17.59 0.01
C GLY A 134 -30.01 -18.69 -0.46
N GLY A 135 -30.55 -18.59 -1.68
CA GLY A 135 -31.32 -19.66 -2.31
C GLY A 135 -30.48 -20.89 -2.67
N GLY A 136 -31.14 -22.04 -2.89
CA GLY A 136 -30.49 -23.32 -3.22
C GLY A 136 -29.94 -23.44 -4.64
N GLY A 137 -29.93 -22.36 -5.43
CA GLY A 137 -29.41 -22.36 -6.80
C GLY A 137 -27.91 -22.66 -6.88
N ARG A 138 -27.48 -23.19 -8.02
CA ARG A 138 -26.11 -23.67 -8.25
C ARG A 138 -25.30 -22.69 -9.10
N VAL A 139 -24.06 -22.44 -8.69
CA VAL A 139 -23.09 -21.61 -9.42
C VAL A 139 -22.04 -22.48 -10.09
N SER A 140 -21.67 -22.16 -11.34
CA SER A 140 -20.58 -22.79 -12.08
C SER A 140 -19.85 -21.76 -12.95
N ARG A 141 -18.71 -22.13 -13.56
CA ARG A 141 -17.88 -21.25 -14.41
C ARG A 141 -17.55 -19.91 -13.74
N TYR A 142 -17.37 -19.93 -12.43
CA TYR A 142 -17.11 -18.73 -11.64
C TYR A 142 -15.70 -18.19 -11.91
N ARG A 143 -15.60 -16.88 -12.09
CA ARG A 143 -14.35 -16.14 -12.04
C ARG A 143 -14.59 -14.74 -11.51
N GLN A 144 -13.89 -14.36 -10.46
CA GLN A 144 -13.83 -12.97 -9.98
C GLN A 144 -12.41 -12.45 -10.12
N THR A 145 -12.24 -11.25 -10.68
CA THR A 145 -10.95 -10.67 -11.06
C THR A 145 -10.86 -9.22 -10.62
N LEU A 146 -9.78 -8.87 -9.92
CA LEU A 146 -9.42 -7.49 -9.62
C LEU A 146 -8.50 -6.98 -10.73
N ASN A 147 -8.95 -6.05 -11.56
CA ASN A 147 -8.13 -5.50 -12.64
C ASN A 147 -7.32 -4.31 -12.11
N LEU A 148 -6.07 -4.55 -11.68
CA LEU A 148 -5.20 -3.52 -11.09
C LEU A 148 -4.90 -2.40 -12.09
N ARG A 149 -4.70 -2.75 -13.36
CA ARG A 149 -4.35 -1.79 -14.42
C ARG A 149 -5.49 -0.84 -14.77
N CYS A 150 -6.72 -1.34 -14.66
CA CYS A 150 -7.90 -0.69 -15.20
C CYS A 150 -8.90 -0.25 -14.13
N GLY A 151 -8.72 -0.64 -12.86
CA GLY A 151 -9.43 -0.05 -11.73
C GLY A 151 -10.82 -0.58 -11.42
N TYR A 152 -11.16 -1.79 -11.90
CA TYR A 152 -12.50 -2.37 -11.73
C TYR A 152 -12.43 -3.85 -11.30
N VAL A 153 -13.50 -4.33 -10.67
CA VAL A 153 -13.70 -5.75 -10.35
C VAL A 153 -14.67 -6.35 -11.35
N ARG A 154 -14.32 -7.52 -11.92
CA ARG A 154 -15.21 -8.30 -12.76
C ARG A 154 -15.55 -9.62 -12.11
N THR A 155 -16.83 -9.96 -12.05
CA THR A 155 -17.30 -11.30 -11.65
C THR A 155 -18.12 -11.90 -12.78
N SER A 156 -17.72 -13.06 -13.29
CA SER A 156 -18.44 -13.83 -14.32
C SER A 156 -18.80 -15.22 -13.79
N LEU A 157 -20.01 -15.69 -14.08
CA LEU A 157 -20.48 -17.01 -13.65
C LEU A 157 -21.70 -17.47 -14.45
N THR A 158 -22.03 -18.75 -14.31
CA THR A 158 -23.31 -19.34 -14.73
C THR A 158 -24.08 -19.72 -13.47
N TRP A 159 -25.27 -19.12 -13.29
CA TRP A 159 -26.20 -19.46 -12.22
C TRP A 159 -27.35 -20.30 -12.76
N VAL A 160 -27.71 -21.36 -12.04
CA VAL A 160 -28.89 -22.20 -12.32
C VAL A 160 -29.79 -22.10 -11.10
N SER A 161 -30.98 -21.51 -11.26
CA SER A 161 -31.99 -21.46 -10.19
C SER A 161 -32.49 -22.87 -9.82
N THR A 162 -33.15 -22.99 -8.68
CA THR A 162 -33.70 -24.25 -8.17
C THR A 162 -34.70 -24.93 -9.11
N ASP A 163 -35.36 -24.16 -9.97
CA ASP A 163 -36.25 -24.67 -11.02
C ASP A 163 -35.56 -24.89 -12.38
N GLY A 164 -34.23 -24.90 -12.41
CA GLY A 164 -33.43 -25.30 -13.57
C GLY A 164 -33.14 -24.20 -14.59
N ARG A 165 -33.59 -22.96 -14.37
CA ARG A 165 -33.35 -21.85 -15.31
C ARG A 165 -31.91 -21.35 -15.23
N ARG A 166 -31.14 -21.68 -16.27
CA ARG A 166 -29.72 -21.31 -16.42
C ARG A 166 -29.54 -19.90 -16.97
N THR A 167 -28.72 -19.08 -16.32
CA THR A 167 -28.41 -17.71 -16.72
C THR A 167 -26.91 -17.42 -16.54
N ASP A 168 -26.24 -16.95 -17.59
CA ASP A 168 -24.87 -16.45 -17.49
C ASP A 168 -24.90 -14.98 -17.04
N LEU A 169 -24.10 -14.64 -16.02
CA LEU A 169 -24.02 -13.31 -15.42
C LEU A 169 -22.58 -12.80 -15.49
N VAL A 170 -22.42 -11.52 -15.87
CA VAL A 170 -21.14 -10.81 -15.77
C VAL A 170 -21.36 -9.44 -15.16
N TYR A 171 -20.79 -9.23 -13.98
CA TYR A 171 -20.76 -7.96 -13.26
C TYR A 171 -19.41 -7.27 -13.49
N ASP A 172 -19.45 -5.97 -13.78
CA ASP A 172 -18.31 -5.06 -13.76
C ASP A 172 -18.62 -3.94 -12.75
N VAL A 173 -17.82 -3.81 -11.68
CA VAL A 173 -17.98 -2.79 -10.64
C VAL A 173 -16.80 -1.83 -10.69
N LEU A 174 -17.04 -0.52 -10.69
CA LEU A 174 -16.00 0.51 -10.64
C LEU A 174 -16.36 1.69 -9.74
N ALA A 175 -15.34 2.33 -9.19
CA ALA A 175 -15.40 3.69 -8.67
C ALA A 175 -14.65 4.60 -9.67
N ALA A 176 -15.35 5.54 -10.31
CA ALA A 176 -14.80 6.30 -11.44
C ALA A 176 -13.60 7.15 -10.98
N ARG A 177 -12.45 7.02 -11.66
CA ARG A 177 -11.22 7.71 -11.23
C ARG A 177 -11.26 9.19 -11.58
N ASP A 178 -11.77 9.49 -12.78
CA ASP A 178 -11.97 10.82 -13.35
C ASP A 178 -13.22 11.55 -12.81
N SER A 179 -14.10 10.86 -12.07
CA SER A 179 -15.31 11.45 -11.47
C SER A 179 -15.41 11.01 -9.99
N PRO A 180 -14.90 11.81 -9.04
CA PRO A 180 -14.70 11.38 -7.65
C PRO A 180 -15.96 10.86 -6.96
N HIS A 181 -17.10 11.49 -7.25
CA HIS A 181 -18.40 11.21 -6.65
C HIS A 181 -19.19 10.09 -7.34
N THR A 182 -18.60 9.36 -8.29
CA THR A 182 -19.31 8.42 -9.16
C THR A 182 -18.82 6.97 -8.97
N GLY A 183 -19.78 6.06 -8.80
CA GLY A 183 -19.58 4.61 -8.92
C GLY A 183 -20.48 4.02 -10.01
N ALA A 184 -20.22 2.79 -10.44
CA ALA A 184 -21.11 2.10 -11.36
C ALA A 184 -21.04 0.57 -11.21
N VAL A 185 -22.16 -0.08 -11.52
CA VAL A 185 -22.27 -1.53 -11.67
C VAL A 185 -22.90 -1.82 -13.03
N HIS A 186 -22.18 -2.53 -13.88
CA HIS A 186 -22.66 -2.96 -15.19
C HIS A 186 -22.85 -4.47 -15.20
N LEU A 187 -24.07 -4.90 -15.48
CA LEU A 187 -24.49 -6.28 -15.47
C LEU A 187 -24.88 -6.71 -16.89
N ARG A 188 -24.21 -7.76 -17.38
CA ARG A 188 -24.58 -8.50 -18.59
C ARG A 188 -25.22 -9.82 -18.20
N MET A 189 -26.35 -10.14 -18.84
CA MET A 189 -27.15 -11.34 -18.56
C MET A 189 -27.41 -12.09 -19.87
N THR A 190 -27.18 -13.40 -19.88
CA THR A 190 -27.56 -14.28 -20.99
C THR A 190 -28.40 -15.44 -20.44
N PRO A 191 -29.74 -15.29 -20.38
CA PRO A 191 -30.63 -16.38 -20.00
C PRO A 191 -30.69 -17.45 -21.09
N HIS A 192 -30.76 -18.72 -20.69
CA HIS A 192 -30.92 -19.89 -21.57
C HIS A 192 -32.33 -20.46 -21.49
N TRP A 193 -33.30 -19.57 -21.33
CA TRP A 193 -34.71 -19.84 -21.14
C TRP A 193 -35.54 -18.61 -21.54
N ASP A 194 -36.83 -18.80 -21.76
CA ASP A 194 -37.78 -17.75 -22.13
C ASP A 194 -38.67 -17.39 -20.93
N GLY A 195 -38.96 -16.10 -20.72
CA GLY A 195 -39.88 -15.68 -19.66
C GLY A 195 -39.61 -14.28 -19.13
N GLN A 196 -39.87 -14.06 -17.84
CA GLN A 196 -39.63 -12.79 -17.17
C GLN A 196 -38.45 -12.88 -16.20
N LEU A 197 -37.52 -11.94 -16.31
CA LEU A 197 -36.39 -11.74 -15.40
C LEU A 197 -36.54 -10.36 -14.75
N THR A 198 -36.27 -10.27 -13.44
CA THR A 198 -36.30 -8.99 -12.73
C THR A 198 -34.89 -8.59 -12.33
N VAL A 199 -34.52 -7.35 -12.63
CA VAL A 199 -33.30 -6.70 -12.12
C VAL A 199 -33.70 -5.69 -11.05
N THR A 200 -33.10 -5.77 -9.86
CA THR A 200 -33.38 -4.85 -8.75
C THR A 200 -32.13 -4.03 -8.42
N ASP A 201 -32.21 -2.71 -8.62
CA ASP A 201 -31.25 -1.75 -8.09
C ASP A 201 -31.54 -1.49 -6.62
N ARG A 202 -30.54 -1.69 -5.76
CA ARG A 202 -30.67 -1.55 -4.31
C ARG A 202 -29.55 -0.73 -3.70
N LEU A 203 -29.92 0.30 -2.95
CA LEU A 203 -29.07 0.92 -1.92
C LEU A 203 -29.33 0.15 -0.63
N ASP A 204 -28.31 -0.55 -0.11
CA ASP A 204 -28.48 -1.50 0.99
C ASP A 204 -27.98 -0.92 2.32
N GLY A 205 -28.94 -0.53 3.17
CA GLY A 205 -28.68 0.02 4.50
C GLY A 205 -27.98 -0.94 5.45
N ARG A 206 -27.89 -2.25 5.16
CA ARG A 206 -27.12 -3.21 5.98
C ARG A 206 -25.62 -2.90 6.00
N GLY A 207 -25.10 -2.23 4.96
CA GLY A 207 -23.72 -1.74 4.92
C GLY A 207 -23.46 -0.49 5.75
N ALA A 208 -24.51 0.22 6.16
CA ALA A 208 -24.36 1.49 6.84
C ALA A 208 -23.92 1.31 8.30
N ARG A 209 -23.04 2.19 8.78
CA ARG A 209 -22.57 2.24 10.17
C ARG A 209 -22.48 3.68 10.64
N ARG A 210 -22.95 3.96 11.85
CA ARG A 210 -22.79 5.26 12.55
C ARG A 210 -23.41 6.44 11.78
N VAL A 211 -24.49 6.15 11.05
CA VAL A 211 -25.26 7.13 10.28
C VAL A 211 -26.75 6.87 10.50
N THR A 212 -27.53 7.95 10.48
CA THR A 212 -28.99 7.92 10.62
C THR A 212 -29.63 8.46 9.35
N ARG A 213 -30.77 7.90 8.96
CA ARG A 213 -31.50 8.35 7.77
C ARG A 213 -32.11 9.72 8.02
N THR A 214 -31.95 10.64 7.07
CA THR A 214 -32.63 11.94 7.06
C THR A 214 -33.73 12.00 5.99
N ASP A 215 -33.53 11.34 4.85
CA ASP A 215 -34.53 11.21 3.79
C ASP A 215 -34.22 9.98 2.91
N GLY A 216 -35.13 9.61 2.02
CA GLY A 216 -34.86 8.64 0.97
C GLY A 216 -36.11 8.17 0.24
N GLY A 217 -35.91 7.64 -0.96
CA GLY A 217 -37.01 7.18 -1.80
C GLY A 217 -36.68 7.30 -3.28
N HIS A 218 -37.72 7.32 -4.10
CA HIS A 218 -37.60 7.61 -5.53
C HIS A 218 -37.21 9.07 -5.77
N VAL A 219 -36.38 9.27 -6.79
CA VAL A 219 -35.97 10.57 -7.31
C VAL A 219 -36.35 10.59 -8.79
N GLY A 220 -37.51 11.16 -9.10
CA GLY A 220 -38.11 11.00 -10.43
C GLY A 220 -38.38 9.53 -10.78
N GLU A 221 -38.44 9.21 -12.07
CA GLU A 221 -38.85 7.88 -12.54
C GLU A 221 -37.73 6.83 -12.57
N ARG A 222 -36.47 7.28 -12.69
CA ARG A 222 -35.32 6.39 -13.01
C ARG A 222 -34.33 6.24 -11.87
N ALA A 223 -34.54 6.94 -10.76
CA ALA A 223 -33.56 7.03 -9.70
C ALA A 223 -34.16 6.79 -8.32
N ILE A 224 -33.27 6.40 -7.41
CA ILE A 224 -33.52 6.27 -5.98
C ILE A 224 -32.41 7.00 -5.23
N GLY A 225 -32.67 7.38 -3.98
CA GLY A 225 -31.65 7.95 -3.12
C GLY A 225 -31.93 7.74 -1.64
N VAL A 226 -30.87 7.78 -0.86
CA VAL A 226 -30.89 7.78 0.61
C VAL A 226 -30.03 8.94 1.08
N ALA A 227 -30.62 9.82 1.88
CA ALA A 227 -29.89 10.86 2.59
C ALA A 227 -29.68 10.43 4.04
N PHE A 228 -28.52 10.78 4.58
CA PHE A 228 -28.11 10.41 5.92
C PHE A 228 -27.43 11.57 6.66
N ARG A 229 -27.30 11.41 7.97
CA ARG A 229 -26.50 12.26 8.86
C ARG A 229 -25.62 11.37 9.73
N THR A 230 -24.33 11.67 9.82
CA THR A 230 -23.43 10.97 10.74
C THR A 230 -23.80 11.24 12.18
N GLU A 231 -23.74 10.19 13.00
CA GLU A 231 -23.99 10.29 14.44
C GLU A 231 -22.88 11.12 15.10
N GLY A 232 -23.23 12.02 16.02
CA GLY A 232 -22.27 12.88 16.74
C GLY A 232 -21.65 14.03 15.94
N THR A 233 -21.06 13.76 14.77
CA THR A 233 -20.40 14.79 13.94
C THR A 233 -21.38 15.57 13.06
N GLY A 234 -22.57 15.04 12.80
CA GLY A 234 -23.67 15.77 12.14
C GLY A 234 -23.47 16.05 10.64
N VAL A 235 -22.47 15.45 10.00
CA VAL A 235 -22.21 15.58 8.56
C VAL A 235 -23.34 14.95 7.78
N VAL A 236 -24.02 15.76 6.96
CA VAL A 236 -25.08 15.29 6.06
C VAL A 236 -24.45 14.73 4.80
N GLY A 237 -25.02 13.65 4.25
CA GLY A 237 -24.60 13.09 2.98
C GLY A 237 -25.74 12.38 2.27
N ALA A 238 -25.48 11.95 1.03
CA ALA A 238 -26.44 11.21 0.23
C ALA A 238 -25.77 10.19 -0.69
N VAL A 239 -26.48 9.10 -0.93
CA VAL A 239 -26.21 8.11 -1.97
C VAL A 239 -27.41 8.12 -2.91
N ALA A 240 -27.18 8.26 -4.20
CA ALA A 240 -28.20 8.20 -5.24
C ALA A 240 -27.80 7.19 -6.31
N SER A 241 -28.78 6.55 -6.95
CA SER A 241 -28.54 5.70 -8.11
C SER A 241 -29.56 5.95 -9.21
N VAL A 242 -29.10 5.86 -10.46
CA VAL A 242 -29.91 5.85 -11.68
C VAL A 242 -29.79 4.46 -12.31
N LEU A 243 -30.92 3.82 -12.60
CA LEU A 243 -30.95 2.52 -13.27
C LEU A 243 -31.31 2.68 -14.75
N ASP A 244 -30.41 2.17 -15.60
CA ASP A 244 -30.55 2.09 -17.05
C ASP A 244 -30.60 0.63 -17.50
N ALA A 245 -31.79 0.16 -17.86
CA ALA A 245 -32.02 -1.17 -18.41
C ALA A 245 -33.27 -1.15 -19.31
N PRO A 246 -33.37 -2.03 -20.31
CA PRO A 246 -34.60 -2.20 -21.08
C PRO A 246 -35.71 -2.82 -20.22
N GLY A 247 -36.97 -2.69 -20.63
CA GLY A 247 -38.10 -3.35 -19.95
C GLY A 247 -39.04 -2.39 -19.20
N ARG A 248 -39.97 -2.97 -18.43
CA ARG A 248 -40.99 -2.22 -17.69
C ARG A 248 -40.55 -2.02 -16.24
N ARG A 249 -40.62 -0.79 -15.74
CA ARG A 249 -40.34 -0.49 -14.33
C ARG A 249 -41.44 -1.11 -13.46
N ALA A 250 -41.04 -1.90 -12.48
CA ALA A 250 -41.95 -2.34 -11.43
C ALA A 250 -42.03 -1.24 -10.36
N GLN A 251 -43.24 -0.79 -10.07
CA GLN A 251 -43.47 0.07 -8.91
C GLN A 251 -43.33 -0.79 -7.66
N GLN A 252 -42.30 -0.52 -6.85
CA GLN A 252 -42.20 -1.10 -5.51
C GLN A 252 -42.56 0.00 -4.50
N PRO A 253 -43.49 -0.27 -3.55
CA PRO A 253 -43.72 0.67 -2.46
C PRO A 253 -42.43 0.79 -1.65
N LEU A 254 -41.98 2.02 -1.44
CA LEU A 254 -40.87 2.30 -0.54
C LEU A 254 -41.24 1.79 0.85
N LYS A 255 -40.50 0.80 1.37
CA LYS A 255 -40.58 0.46 2.79
C LYS A 255 -40.10 1.68 3.58
N ARG A 256 -41.03 2.38 4.24
CA ARG A 256 -40.72 3.52 5.12
C ARG A 256 -39.99 3.00 6.35
N GLY A 257 -38.80 3.54 6.62
CA GLY A 257 -37.99 3.21 7.80
C GLY A 257 -36.79 2.33 7.46
N GLY A 258 -35.64 2.97 7.25
CA GLY A 258 -34.35 2.28 7.04
C GLY A 258 -33.47 2.98 6.00
N LEU A 259 -32.16 2.76 6.08
CA LEU A 259 -31.15 3.32 5.16
C LEU A 259 -31.10 2.58 3.79
N SER A 260 -32.22 2.00 3.38
CA SER A 260 -32.33 1.23 2.14
C SER A 260 -33.33 1.87 1.19
N ALA A 261 -33.06 1.76 -0.11
CA ALA A 261 -33.98 2.10 -1.18
C ALA A 261 -33.81 1.09 -2.32
N SER A 262 -34.89 0.77 -3.04
CA SER A 262 -34.82 -0.11 -4.20
C SER A 262 -35.75 0.34 -5.31
N GLN A 263 -35.39 -0.01 -6.55
CA GLN A 263 -36.25 0.06 -7.73
C GLN A 263 -35.99 -1.19 -8.58
N ALA A 264 -36.98 -1.64 -9.36
CA ALA A 264 -36.84 -2.85 -10.16
C ALA A 264 -37.35 -2.66 -11.59
N ILE A 265 -36.73 -3.41 -12.51
CA ILE A 265 -37.14 -3.50 -13.91
C ILE A 265 -37.41 -4.96 -14.24
N VAL A 266 -38.58 -5.21 -14.84
CA VAL A 266 -39.00 -6.52 -15.33
C VAL A 266 -38.76 -6.58 -16.84
N LEU A 267 -37.97 -7.56 -17.26
CA LEU A 267 -37.55 -7.77 -18.64
C LEU A 267 -38.13 -9.08 -19.19
N PRO A 268 -38.84 -9.03 -20.33
CA PRO A 268 -39.10 -10.24 -21.10
C PRO A 268 -37.80 -10.71 -21.74
N VAL A 269 -37.39 -11.93 -21.43
CA VAL A 269 -36.15 -12.55 -21.91
C VAL A 269 -36.41 -13.70 -22.87
N ARG A 270 -35.41 -13.96 -23.71
CA ARG A 270 -35.39 -15.02 -24.73
C ARG A 270 -34.09 -15.79 -24.59
N SER A 271 -34.16 -17.09 -24.74
CA SER A 271 -33.04 -18.01 -24.64
C SER A 271 -31.90 -17.59 -25.59
N GLY A 272 -30.68 -17.54 -25.06
CA GLY A 272 -29.45 -17.21 -25.79
C GLY A 272 -29.24 -15.73 -26.13
N ARG A 273 -30.22 -14.85 -25.87
CA ARG A 273 -30.09 -13.41 -26.13
C ARG A 273 -29.42 -12.69 -24.96
N GLY A 274 -28.48 -11.78 -25.25
CA GLY A 274 -27.84 -10.94 -24.25
C GLY A 274 -28.67 -9.71 -23.85
N TYR A 275 -28.68 -9.38 -22.56
CA TYR A 275 -29.33 -8.21 -21.97
C TYR A 275 -28.35 -7.47 -21.05
N THR A 276 -28.52 -6.16 -20.92
CA THR A 276 -27.67 -5.32 -20.06
C THR A 276 -28.48 -4.46 -19.12
N ALA A 277 -28.01 -4.32 -17.89
CA ALA A 277 -28.49 -3.32 -16.93
C ALA A 277 -27.29 -2.59 -16.35
N THR A 278 -27.33 -1.26 -16.32
CA THR A 278 -26.28 -0.44 -15.72
C THR A 278 -26.87 0.42 -14.62
N LYS A 279 -26.28 0.31 -13.44
CA LYS A 279 -26.54 1.17 -12.29
C LYS A 279 -25.43 2.21 -12.20
N TYR A 280 -25.80 3.48 -12.27
CA TYR A 280 -24.89 4.60 -12.05
C TYR A 280 -25.14 5.19 -10.67
N VAL A 281 -24.09 5.35 -9.88
CA VAL A 281 -24.17 5.78 -8.48
C VAL A 281 -23.51 7.15 -8.35
N GLY A 282 -24.13 8.02 -7.57
CA GLY A 282 -23.57 9.27 -7.11
C GLY A 282 -23.55 9.31 -5.58
N VAL A 283 -22.45 9.80 -5.02
CA VAL A 283 -22.26 9.94 -3.57
C VAL A 283 -21.62 11.29 -3.28
N ASP A 284 -22.22 12.05 -2.38
CA ASP A 284 -21.61 13.28 -1.89
C ASP A 284 -21.98 13.56 -0.42
N THR A 285 -21.18 14.40 0.23
CA THR A 285 -21.34 14.78 1.65
C THR A 285 -21.10 16.27 1.84
N ALA A 286 -21.52 16.78 3.00
CA ALA A 286 -21.31 18.16 3.39
C ALA A 286 -19.82 18.55 3.53
N LEU A 287 -18.90 17.57 3.45
CA LEU A 287 -17.45 17.81 3.39
C LEU A 287 -17.00 18.39 2.04
N THR A 288 -17.79 18.17 0.98
CA THR A 288 -17.44 18.53 -0.40
C THR A 288 -18.53 19.30 -1.14
N SER A 289 -19.76 19.33 -0.63
CA SER A 289 -20.88 20.05 -1.24
C SER A 289 -21.79 20.72 -0.20
N HIS A 290 -22.33 21.90 -0.53
CA HIS A 290 -23.34 22.58 0.28
C HIS A 290 -24.72 21.89 0.22
N ASP A 291 -25.01 21.21 -0.90
CA ASP A 291 -26.20 20.36 -1.07
C ASP A 291 -25.75 18.97 -1.53
N PRO A 292 -25.39 18.08 -0.60
CA PRO A 292 -24.90 16.75 -0.95
C PRO A 292 -25.97 15.89 -1.61
N ARG A 293 -27.26 16.15 -1.37
CA ARG A 293 -28.35 15.38 -1.98
C ARG A 293 -28.43 15.68 -3.48
N SER A 294 -28.51 16.95 -3.84
CA SER A 294 -28.53 17.36 -5.25
C SER A 294 -27.24 16.95 -5.95
N ALA A 295 -26.08 17.14 -5.32
CA ALA A 295 -24.80 16.77 -5.91
C ALA A 295 -24.64 15.26 -6.17
N ALA A 296 -25.12 14.41 -5.26
CA ALA A 296 -25.15 12.96 -5.46
C ALA A 296 -26.09 12.57 -6.62
N GLN A 297 -27.29 13.16 -6.69
CA GLN A 297 -28.24 12.91 -7.79
C GLN A 297 -27.66 13.34 -9.13
N ASP A 298 -27.01 14.50 -9.17
CA ASP A 298 -26.37 15.03 -10.38
C ASP A 298 -25.19 14.18 -10.83
N ALA A 299 -24.37 13.67 -9.91
CA ALA A 299 -23.27 12.77 -10.23
C ALA A 299 -23.78 11.47 -10.86
N ALA A 300 -24.82 10.86 -10.30
CA ALA A 300 -25.47 9.68 -10.86
C ALA A 300 -26.08 9.97 -12.24
N GLY A 301 -26.79 11.10 -12.37
CA GLY A 301 -27.44 11.53 -13.61
C GLY A 301 -26.45 11.86 -14.73
N ARG A 302 -25.33 12.54 -14.43
CA ARG A 302 -24.25 12.80 -15.40
C ARG A 302 -23.62 11.49 -15.90
N ALA A 303 -23.35 10.56 -15.00
CA ALA A 303 -22.79 9.26 -15.35
C ALA A 303 -23.76 8.45 -16.24
N ALA A 304 -25.07 8.47 -15.92
CA ALA A 304 -26.09 7.83 -16.74
C ALA A 304 -26.22 8.46 -18.14
N ARG A 305 -26.21 9.79 -18.26
CA ARG A 305 -26.23 10.49 -19.56
C ARG A 305 -24.99 10.18 -20.41
N ARG A 306 -23.85 9.99 -19.75
CA ARG A 306 -22.59 9.64 -20.39
C ARG A 306 -22.60 8.21 -20.94
N GLY A 307 -23.27 7.29 -20.24
CA GLY A 307 -23.32 5.87 -20.62
C GLY A 307 -22.08 5.07 -20.19
N TRP A 308 -22.22 3.74 -20.16
CA TRP A 308 -21.23 2.82 -19.63
C TRP A 308 -19.91 2.85 -20.39
N ASP A 309 -19.97 2.76 -21.73
CA ASP A 309 -18.76 2.65 -22.55
C ASP A 309 -17.86 3.88 -22.41
N ALA A 310 -18.45 5.09 -22.43
CA ALA A 310 -17.70 6.33 -22.26
C ALA A 310 -17.21 6.54 -20.82
N LEU A 311 -17.94 6.06 -19.80
CA LEU A 311 -17.50 6.09 -18.40
C LEU A 311 -16.33 5.13 -18.16
N LEU A 312 -16.41 3.90 -18.66
CA LEU A 312 -15.34 2.91 -18.58
C LEU A 312 -14.10 3.39 -19.32
N ALA A 313 -14.26 3.97 -20.51
CA ALA A 313 -13.13 4.47 -21.31
C ALA A 313 -12.32 5.54 -20.56
N SER A 314 -12.95 6.54 -19.94
CA SER A 314 -12.20 7.55 -19.18
C SER A 314 -11.68 7.05 -17.86
N HIS A 315 -12.44 6.20 -17.15
CA HIS A 315 -11.97 5.59 -15.91
C HIS A 315 -10.68 4.80 -16.17
N THR A 316 -10.68 3.94 -17.19
CA THR A 316 -9.50 3.16 -17.56
C THR A 316 -8.37 4.03 -18.10
N SER A 317 -8.67 5.11 -18.84
CA SER A 317 -7.65 6.09 -19.25
C SER A 317 -7.00 6.79 -18.05
N ALA A 318 -7.78 7.18 -17.05
CA ALA A 318 -7.27 7.82 -15.84
C ALA A 318 -6.43 6.85 -14.99
N TRP A 319 -6.80 5.57 -14.94
CA TRP A 319 -5.96 4.54 -14.31
C TRP A 319 -4.66 4.29 -15.07
N ARG A 320 -4.69 4.18 -16.40
CA ARG A 320 -3.47 4.06 -17.22
C ARG A 320 -2.52 5.23 -17.03
N ALA A 321 -3.04 6.44 -16.82
CA ALA A 321 -2.21 7.61 -16.53
C ALA A 321 -1.46 7.50 -15.18
N LEU A 322 -2.06 6.86 -14.16
CA LEU A 322 -1.37 6.56 -12.91
C LEU A 322 -0.26 5.54 -13.14
N TRP A 323 -0.53 4.49 -13.91
CA TRP A 323 0.43 3.45 -14.27
C TRP A 323 1.54 3.89 -15.24
N ALA A 324 1.60 5.18 -15.60
CA ALA A 324 2.79 5.75 -16.24
C ALA A 324 4.03 5.65 -15.33
N SER A 325 3.79 5.59 -14.01
CA SER A 325 4.74 5.13 -13.01
C SER A 325 4.44 3.66 -12.69
N ASP A 326 5.41 2.78 -12.91
CA ASP A 326 5.29 1.34 -12.63
C ASP A 326 6.64 0.81 -12.12
N ILE A 327 6.57 -0.33 -11.43
CA ILE A 327 7.73 -1.07 -10.94
C ILE A 327 7.68 -2.45 -11.58
N GLU A 328 8.65 -2.73 -12.42
CA GLU A 328 8.78 -4.01 -13.11
C GLU A 328 9.89 -4.86 -12.49
N VAL A 329 9.58 -6.13 -12.22
CA VAL A 329 10.53 -7.11 -11.68
C VAL A 329 10.55 -8.35 -12.58
N PRO A 330 11.25 -8.28 -13.73
CA PRO A 330 11.36 -9.41 -14.67
C PRO A 330 11.84 -10.69 -13.98
N GLY A 331 11.38 -11.85 -14.44
CA GLY A 331 11.71 -13.15 -13.83
C GLY A 331 10.92 -13.50 -12.56
N HIS A 332 10.23 -12.54 -11.93
CA HIS A 332 9.50 -12.74 -10.67
C HIS A 332 8.01 -12.38 -10.77
N PRO A 333 7.16 -13.23 -11.38
CA PRO A 333 5.74 -12.91 -11.60
C PRO A 333 4.96 -12.66 -10.31
N ASP A 334 5.28 -13.36 -9.21
CA ASP A 334 4.61 -13.15 -7.93
C ASP A 334 5.00 -11.79 -7.34
N LEU A 335 6.31 -11.51 -7.23
CA LEU A 335 6.80 -10.21 -6.74
C LEU A 335 6.28 -9.04 -7.60
N GLN A 336 6.19 -9.22 -8.92
CA GLN A 336 5.59 -8.26 -9.85
C GLN A 336 4.11 -7.99 -9.51
N LEU A 337 3.33 -9.04 -9.26
CA LEU A 337 1.92 -8.92 -8.88
C LEU A 337 1.79 -8.20 -7.53
N TRP A 338 2.63 -8.54 -6.54
CA TRP A 338 2.62 -7.90 -5.24
C TRP A 338 3.00 -6.41 -5.31
N ALA A 339 4.01 -6.05 -6.11
CA ALA A 339 4.40 -4.65 -6.33
C ALA A 339 3.27 -3.82 -6.95
N ARG A 340 2.56 -4.38 -7.94
CA ARG A 340 1.40 -3.73 -8.56
C ARG A 340 0.19 -3.69 -7.63
N SER A 341 -0.06 -4.74 -6.85
CA SER A 341 -1.14 -4.73 -5.85
C SER A 341 -0.89 -3.70 -4.74
N ALA A 342 0.36 -3.56 -4.30
CA ALA A 342 0.76 -2.55 -3.32
C ALA A 342 0.53 -1.13 -3.86
N GLN A 343 0.97 -0.85 -5.10
CA GLN A 343 0.72 0.43 -5.76
C GLN A 343 -0.79 0.68 -5.92
N TYR A 344 -1.56 -0.30 -6.40
CA TYR A 344 -3.02 -0.19 -6.54
C TYR A 344 -3.69 0.21 -5.23
N GLY A 345 -3.28 -0.38 -4.10
CA GLY A 345 -3.80 -0.04 -2.78
C GLY A 345 -3.65 1.43 -2.44
N LEU A 346 -2.46 2.00 -2.61
CA LEU A 346 -2.22 3.42 -2.36
C LEU A 346 -2.96 4.33 -3.37
N LEU A 347 -2.92 3.99 -4.66
CA LEU A 347 -3.54 4.76 -5.74
C LEU A 347 -5.07 4.82 -5.62
N SER A 348 -5.69 3.73 -5.15
CA SER A 348 -7.14 3.63 -4.95
C SER A 348 -7.64 4.38 -3.71
N ALA A 349 -6.77 4.64 -2.73
CA ALA A 349 -7.10 5.30 -1.46
C ALA A 349 -6.89 6.82 -1.48
N LEU A 350 -6.12 7.36 -2.45
CA LEU A 350 -5.76 8.79 -2.53
C LEU A 350 -6.10 9.42 -3.87
N ARG A 351 -6.29 10.75 -3.88
CA ARG A 351 -6.58 11.55 -5.08
C ARG A 351 -5.90 12.92 -5.02
N PRO A 352 -5.46 13.51 -6.15
CA PRO A 352 -4.89 14.85 -6.15
C PRO A 352 -5.92 15.89 -5.72
N GLY A 353 -5.50 16.83 -4.87
CA GLY A 353 -6.39 17.87 -4.35
C GLY A 353 -7.37 17.42 -3.25
N ALA A 354 -7.31 16.15 -2.82
CA ALA A 354 -8.04 15.71 -1.64
C ALA A 354 -7.53 16.42 -0.37
N ARG A 355 -8.42 16.56 0.62
CA ARG A 355 -8.12 17.25 1.89
C ARG A 355 -7.84 16.32 3.06
N ASN A 356 -8.04 15.01 2.88
CA ASN A 356 -7.91 14.00 3.93
C ASN A 356 -6.70 13.12 3.64
N SER A 357 -6.10 12.61 4.71
CA SER A 357 -5.00 11.65 4.65
C SER A 357 -5.53 10.22 4.42
N ILE A 358 -4.62 9.26 4.51
CA ILE A 358 -4.84 7.83 4.32
C ILE A 358 -4.73 7.08 5.66
N ALA A 359 -5.66 6.16 5.89
CA ALA A 359 -5.67 5.26 7.06
C ALA A 359 -4.96 3.93 6.73
N PRO A 360 -4.53 3.12 7.73
CA PRO A 360 -3.85 1.85 7.48
C PRO A 360 -4.61 0.86 6.59
N ALA A 361 -5.96 0.89 6.59
CA ALA A 361 -6.81 0.06 5.72
C ALA A 361 -7.38 0.81 4.49
N GLY A 362 -6.90 2.03 4.23
CA GLY A 362 -7.41 2.90 3.17
C GLY A 362 -8.92 3.15 3.30
N LEU A 363 -9.65 2.93 2.21
CA LEU A 363 -11.12 2.99 2.15
C LEU A 363 -11.73 1.60 1.94
N THR A 364 -11.11 0.55 2.48
CA THR A 364 -11.52 -0.85 2.26
C THR A 364 -12.22 -1.48 3.47
N SER A 365 -12.04 -0.93 4.67
CA SER A 365 -12.74 -1.33 5.89
C SER A 365 -12.65 -0.22 6.95
N ASP A 366 -13.36 -0.39 8.07
CA ASP A 366 -13.27 0.46 9.25
C ASP A 366 -12.26 -0.06 10.30
N ASN A 367 -11.32 -0.95 9.91
CA ASN A 367 -10.20 -1.34 10.78
C ASN A 367 -9.44 -0.08 11.26
N TYR A 368 -8.91 -0.13 12.49
CA TYR A 368 -8.35 1.04 13.20
C TYR A 368 -9.31 2.24 13.28
N ALA A 369 -10.62 1.98 13.25
CA ALA A 369 -11.66 3.01 13.16
C ALA A 369 -11.49 3.96 11.95
N GLY A 370 -10.73 3.55 10.92
CA GLY A 370 -10.35 4.39 9.77
C GLY A 370 -9.55 5.64 10.14
N MET A 371 -8.85 5.64 11.28
CA MET A 371 -8.06 6.78 11.74
C MET A 371 -6.71 6.90 11.02
N VAL A 372 -6.16 8.11 11.06
CA VAL A 372 -4.85 8.46 10.53
C VAL A 372 -3.80 8.37 11.65
N PHE A 373 -2.70 7.68 11.35
CA PHE A 373 -1.55 7.43 12.24
C PHE A 373 -0.27 8.00 11.60
N TRP A 374 0.87 7.84 12.26
CA TRP A 374 2.20 8.05 11.66
C TRP A 374 2.42 7.21 10.40
N ASP A 375 1.65 6.12 10.24
CA ASP A 375 1.65 5.26 9.07
C ASP A 375 1.54 6.01 7.75
N ALA A 376 0.73 7.06 7.73
CA ALA A 376 0.54 7.88 6.55
C ALA A 376 1.87 8.49 6.12
N GLU A 377 2.60 9.11 7.04
CA GLU A 377 3.84 9.84 6.78
C GLU A 377 5.08 8.93 6.62
N THR A 378 5.19 7.86 7.41
CA THR A 378 6.40 7.02 7.44
C THR A 378 6.34 5.87 6.44
N TRP A 379 5.18 5.23 6.28
CA TRP A 379 5.07 3.97 5.53
C TRP A 379 4.47 4.15 4.15
N MET A 380 3.40 4.94 4.02
CA MET A 380 2.69 5.10 2.74
C MET A 380 3.23 6.26 1.88
N PHE A 381 3.56 7.37 2.52
CA PHE A 381 3.95 8.61 1.86
C PHE A 381 5.24 8.56 1.03
N PRO A 382 6.35 7.90 1.45
CA PRO A 382 7.61 8.00 0.69
C PRO A 382 7.56 7.42 -0.72
N SER A 383 6.95 6.25 -0.91
CA SER A 383 6.81 5.63 -2.24
C SER A 383 5.85 6.43 -3.14
N LEU A 384 4.79 7.00 -2.57
CA LEU A 384 3.92 7.95 -3.25
C LEU A 384 4.68 9.22 -3.62
N LEU A 385 5.51 9.76 -2.75
CA LEU A 385 6.28 10.97 -3.03
C LEU A 385 7.26 10.75 -4.19
N ALA A 386 7.87 9.57 -4.27
CA ALA A 386 8.78 9.22 -5.36
C ALA A 386 8.09 9.07 -6.74
N THR A 387 6.80 8.71 -6.77
CA THR A 387 6.08 8.35 -8.02
C THR A 387 4.97 9.33 -8.40
N HIS A 388 4.25 9.84 -7.40
CA HIS A 388 3.06 10.69 -7.47
C HIS A 388 3.03 11.75 -6.34
N PRO A 389 3.90 12.79 -6.38
CA PRO A 389 3.89 13.86 -5.37
C PRO A 389 2.52 14.53 -5.19
N ASP A 390 1.71 14.57 -6.23
CA ASP A 390 0.34 15.08 -6.24
C ASP A 390 -0.64 14.21 -5.41
N LEU A 391 -0.41 12.90 -5.35
CA LEU A 391 -1.13 11.96 -4.49
C LEU A 391 -0.55 11.87 -3.08
N ALA A 392 0.74 12.19 -2.89
CA ALA A 392 1.36 12.27 -1.57
C ALA A 392 0.91 13.54 -0.81
N ARG A 393 0.69 14.65 -1.53
CA ARG A 393 0.32 15.96 -0.97
C ARG A 393 -0.86 15.94 0.03
N PRO A 394 -2.00 15.25 -0.22
CA PRO A 394 -3.12 15.18 0.71
C PRO A 394 -2.76 14.75 2.15
N VAL A 395 -1.73 13.92 2.33
CA VAL A 395 -1.24 13.50 3.66
C VAL A 395 -0.85 14.73 4.49
N LEU A 396 -0.10 15.65 3.89
CA LEU A 396 0.36 16.87 4.55
C LEU A 396 -0.69 17.98 4.57
N GLU A 397 -1.56 18.06 3.55
CA GLU A 397 -2.69 19.01 3.57
C GLU A 397 -3.68 18.69 4.69
N TYR A 398 -3.85 17.40 5.03
CA TYR A 398 -4.61 16.98 6.21
C TYR A 398 -3.98 17.51 7.50
N ARG A 399 -2.67 17.29 7.73
CA ARG A 399 -1.96 17.80 8.91
C ARG A 399 -2.01 19.33 8.98
N TYR A 400 -1.86 20.01 7.85
CA TYR A 400 -2.01 21.46 7.80
C TYR A 400 -3.44 21.89 8.18
N ARG A 401 -4.47 21.21 7.67
CA ARG A 401 -5.87 21.53 8.01
C ARG A 401 -6.17 21.35 9.50
N THR A 402 -5.64 20.29 10.12
CA THR A 402 -5.88 19.96 11.53
C THR A 402 -4.96 20.69 12.51
N ARG A 403 -4.03 21.54 12.02
CA ARG A 403 -3.06 22.27 12.86
C ARG A 403 -3.69 23.15 13.95
N THR A 404 -4.90 23.69 13.73
CA THR A 404 -5.58 24.49 14.76
C THR A 404 -5.93 23.63 15.96
N ALA A 405 -6.49 22.43 15.75
CA ALA A 405 -6.73 21.48 16.82
C ALA A 405 -5.42 21.01 17.47
N ALA A 406 -4.35 20.84 16.68
CA ALA A 406 -3.04 20.50 17.23
C ALA A 406 -2.46 21.60 18.15
N ALA A 407 -2.70 22.88 17.86
CA ALA A 407 -2.34 23.98 18.75
C ALA A 407 -3.18 23.99 20.03
N GLU A 408 -4.49 23.70 19.92
CA GLU A 408 -5.38 23.55 21.08
C GLU A 408 -4.96 22.36 21.97
N ASN A 409 -4.59 21.23 21.36
CA ASN A 409 -4.07 20.05 22.07
C ASN A 409 -2.79 20.40 22.84
N ALA A 410 -1.86 21.14 22.20
CA ALA A 410 -0.62 21.58 22.83
C ALA A 410 -0.90 22.43 24.08
N ALA A 411 -1.76 23.43 23.95
CA ALA A 411 -2.16 24.30 25.06
C ALA A 411 -2.77 23.52 26.23
N ARG A 412 -3.61 22.50 25.95
CA ARG A 412 -4.26 21.66 26.97
C ARG A 412 -3.33 20.62 27.62
N THR A 413 -2.20 20.32 26.99
CA THR A 413 -1.19 19.36 27.50
C THR A 413 0.04 20.06 28.08
N ALA A 414 -0.03 21.38 28.27
CA ALA A 414 1.05 22.21 28.80
C ALA A 414 2.37 22.13 28.00
N VAL A 415 2.28 21.83 26.70
CA VAL A 415 3.39 21.95 25.73
C VAL A 415 3.14 23.13 24.79
N LYS A 416 4.16 23.57 24.06
CA LYS A 416 4.04 24.66 23.07
C LYS A 416 3.94 24.11 21.65
N GLY A 417 3.64 24.98 20.68
CA GLY A 417 3.67 24.62 19.27
C GLY A 417 2.46 23.81 18.82
N LEU A 418 2.70 22.77 18.00
CA LEU A 418 1.66 21.89 17.47
C LEU A 418 1.82 20.49 18.04
N PHE A 419 0.75 19.96 18.64
CA PHE A 419 0.70 18.61 19.16
C PHE A 419 -0.42 17.80 18.49
N PHE A 420 -0.05 17.01 17.47
CA PHE A 420 -0.97 16.12 16.78
C PHE A 420 -1.22 14.84 17.59
N PRO A 421 -2.46 14.35 17.67
CA PRO A 421 -2.77 13.13 18.41
C PRO A 421 -2.23 11.88 17.70
N TRP A 422 -1.86 10.84 18.47
CA TRP A 422 -1.39 9.55 17.93
C TRP A 422 -2.34 8.96 16.88
N THR A 423 -3.65 9.06 17.17
CA THR A 423 -4.72 8.71 16.24
C THR A 423 -5.61 9.92 15.99
N SER A 424 -5.90 10.16 14.71
CA SER A 424 -6.55 11.38 14.25
C SER A 424 -7.68 11.04 13.27
N ALA A 425 -8.81 11.73 13.38
CA ALA A 425 -10.03 11.51 12.58
C ALA A 425 -10.37 12.79 11.80
N SER A 426 -11.55 13.39 12.03
CA SER A 426 -12.03 14.50 11.22
C SER A 426 -11.22 15.81 11.41
N HIS A 427 -10.93 16.19 12.66
CA HIS A 427 -10.35 17.50 13.01
C HIS A 427 -8.99 17.42 13.71
N GLY A 428 -8.54 16.25 14.16
CA GLY A 428 -7.30 16.08 14.91
C GLY A 428 -7.40 16.46 16.38
N ARG A 429 -8.61 16.36 16.96
CA ARG A 429 -8.86 16.66 18.38
C ARG A 429 -8.47 15.50 19.27
N LEU A 430 -7.53 15.73 20.17
CA LEU A 430 -6.95 14.66 20.98
C LEU A 430 -7.97 13.98 21.90
N TRP A 431 -8.92 14.72 22.52
CA TRP A 431 -9.84 14.12 23.51
C TRP A 431 -11.02 13.38 22.88
N SER A 432 -11.51 13.84 21.73
CA SER A 432 -12.69 13.28 21.06
C SER A 432 -12.36 12.30 19.94
N GLU A 433 -11.10 12.19 19.53
CA GLU A 433 -10.70 11.33 18.40
C GLU A 433 -9.65 10.29 18.80
N CYS A 434 -8.68 10.62 19.67
CA CYS A 434 -7.58 9.71 19.92
C CYS A 434 -7.98 8.51 20.80
N GLN A 435 -7.71 7.29 20.35
CA GLN A 435 -8.22 6.06 20.97
C GLN A 435 -7.25 5.39 21.95
N SER A 436 -5.93 5.56 21.79
CA SER A 436 -4.92 4.83 22.58
C SER A 436 -4.54 5.55 23.88
N TRP A 437 -5.43 5.47 24.88
CA TRP A 437 -5.23 6.03 26.21
C TRP A 437 -4.67 5.05 27.25
N GLN A 438 -4.81 3.75 26.97
CA GLN A 438 -4.26 2.67 27.79
C GLN A 438 -3.71 1.58 26.84
N PRO A 439 -2.37 1.49 26.67
CA PRO A 439 -1.34 2.42 27.17
C PRO A 439 -1.51 3.86 26.63
N PRO A 440 -0.93 4.89 27.29
CA PRO A 440 -1.22 6.31 27.01
C PRO A 440 -0.54 6.88 25.75
N HIS A 441 -0.52 6.13 24.64
CA HIS A 441 0.14 6.53 23.39
C HIS A 441 -0.38 7.84 22.81
N CYS A 442 -1.65 8.17 23.06
CA CYS A 442 -2.24 9.47 22.70
C CYS A 442 -1.39 10.66 23.15
N VAL A 443 -0.65 10.52 24.27
CA VAL A 443 0.25 11.56 24.79
C VAL A 443 1.72 11.17 24.79
N THR A 444 2.06 9.88 24.97
CA THR A 444 3.45 9.44 25.12
C THR A 444 4.12 9.04 23.82
N GLN A 445 3.38 8.61 22.80
CA GLN A 445 3.94 8.18 21.51
C GLN A 445 4.11 9.38 20.58
N ASN A 446 4.96 10.31 21.01
CA ASN A 446 5.07 11.64 20.45
C ASN A 446 6.06 11.77 19.29
N HIS A 447 6.75 10.68 18.91
CA HIS A 447 7.61 10.67 17.71
C HIS A 447 6.84 11.07 16.44
N LEU A 448 5.51 10.87 16.41
CA LEU A 448 4.61 11.36 15.36
C LEU A 448 4.86 12.84 14.98
N GLN A 449 5.20 13.69 15.95
CA GLN A 449 5.48 15.10 15.66
C GLN A 449 6.72 15.24 14.75
N GLY A 450 7.74 14.42 14.98
CA GLY A 450 8.93 14.35 14.15
C GLY A 450 8.66 13.69 12.80
N ASP A 451 7.84 12.64 12.75
CA ASP A 451 7.47 11.96 11.50
C ASP A 451 6.76 12.91 10.52
N ILE A 452 5.83 13.73 11.03
CA ILE A 452 5.15 14.77 10.24
C ILE A 452 6.16 15.82 9.73
N ALA A 453 7.12 16.23 10.58
CA ALA A 453 8.14 17.19 10.18
C ALA A 453 9.06 16.62 9.09
N LEU A 454 9.47 15.36 9.22
CA LEU A 454 10.27 14.66 8.22
C LEU A 454 9.55 14.59 6.88
N ALA A 455 8.29 14.14 6.86
CA ALA A 455 7.50 14.07 5.64
C ALA A 455 7.28 15.46 5.01
N ALA A 456 7.04 16.49 5.83
CA ALA A 456 6.89 17.87 5.33
C ALA A 456 8.18 18.40 4.67
N TRP A 457 9.34 18.08 5.24
CA TRP A 457 10.62 18.46 4.66
C TRP A 457 10.92 17.67 3.38
N GLN A 458 10.71 16.35 3.39
CA GLN A 458 10.86 15.50 2.22
C GLN A 458 9.96 15.94 1.07
N TYR A 459 8.72 16.36 1.34
CA TYR A 459 7.84 16.92 0.32
C TYR A 459 8.45 18.13 -0.38
N TYR A 460 9.01 19.07 0.39
CA TYR A 460 9.70 20.22 -0.20
C TYR A 460 10.92 19.79 -1.00
N LEU A 461 11.75 18.88 -0.48
CA LEU A 461 12.94 18.40 -1.21
C LEU A 461 12.56 17.77 -2.56
N ALA A 462 11.52 16.93 -2.56
CA ALA A 462 11.02 16.23 -3.74
C ALA A 462 10.30 17.14 -4.74
N THR A 463 9.65 18.22 -4.31
CA THR A 463 8.86 19.08 -5.21
C THR A 463 9.55 20.38 -5.59
N GLY A 464 10.43 20.90 -4.72
CA GLY A 464 11.00 22.24 -4.83
C GLY A 464 9.97 23.36 -4.64
N ASP A 465 8.76 23.06 -4.16
CA ASP A 465 7.67 24.03 -4.06
C ASP A 465 7.88 24.99 -2.88
N ARG A 466 8.57 26.10 -3.15
CA ARG A 466 8.83 27.18 -2.18
C ARG A 466 7.55 27.88 -1.73
N THR A 467 6.51 27.91 -2.56
CA THR A 467 5.21 28.52 -2.21
C THR A 467 4.48 27.66 -1.19
N TRP A 468 4.42 26.35 -1.43
CA TRP A 468 3.91 25.38 -0.45
C TRP A 468 4.76 25.41 0.83
N LEU A 469 6.09 25.42 0.72
CA LEU A 469 6.94 25.50 1.91
C LEU A 469 6.64 26.76 2.72
N ARG A 470 6.48 27.92 2.09
CA ARG A 470 6.15 29.17 2.80
C ARG A 470 4.78 29.13 3.47
N THR A 471 3.76 28.64 2.76
CA THR A 471 2.35 28.80 3.16
C THR A 471 1.78 27.62 3.95
N ARG A 472 2.37 26.44 3.80
CA ARG A 472 1.93 25.16 4.40
C ARG A 472 3.03 24.49 5.21
N GLY A 473 4.19 24.25 4.60
CA GLY A 473 5.29 23.49 5.21
C GLY A 473 5.92 24.17 6.44
N ARG A 474 6.32 25.44 6.33
CA ARG A 474 6.96 26.22 7.40
C ARG A 474 6.04 26.40 8.61
N PRO A 475 4.74 26.72 8.48
CA PRO A 475 3.82 26.71 9.62
C PRO A 475 3.79 25.38 10.37
N LEU A 476 3.81 24.24 9.66
CA LEU A 476 3.91 22.92 10.29
C LEU A 476 5.26 22.73 10.98
N LEU A 477 6.37 22.89 10.24
CA LEU A 477 7.73 22.67 10.74
C LEU A 477 8.04 23.55 11.96
N ASN A 478 7.69 24.84 11.93
CA ASN A 478 7.90 25.74 13.07
C ASN A 478 7.09 25.32 14.29
N GLY A 479 5.83 24.93 14.09
CA GLY A 479 4.97 24.47 15.18
C GLY A 479 5.48 23.19 15.83
N LEU A 480 5.99 22.26 15.03
CA LEU A 480 6.59 21.00 15.51
C LEU A 480 7.96 21.24 16.18
N ALA A 481 8.76 22.17 15.67
CA ALA A 481 10.01 22.59 16.31
C ALA A 481 9.76 23.26 17.68
N GLN A 482 8.71 24.07 17.79
CA GLN A 482 8.27 24.65 19.06
C GLN A 482 7.80 23.58 20.06
N TYR A 483 7.10 22.55 19.58
CA TYR A 483 6.76 21.38 20.40
C TYR A 483 8.00 20.73 20.98
N TRP A 484 8.96 20.33 20.14
CA TRP A 484 10.18 19.66 20.59
C TRP A 484 11.02 20.52 21.53
N THR A 485 11.15 21.81 21.24
CA THR A 485 11.84 22.77 22.12
C THR A 485 11.18 22.83 23.50
N SER A 486 9.85 22.79 23.57
CA SER A 486 9.12 22.79 24.86
C SER A 486 9.15 21.45 25.59
N ARG A 487 9.37 20.35 24.86
CA ARG A 487 9.34 18.99 25.39
C ARG A 487 10.70 18.49 25.88
N ALA A 488 11.78 19.07 25.37
CA ALA A 488 13.15 18.77 25.76
C ALA A 488 13.49 19.42 27.12
N THR A 489 14.07 18.63 28.03
CA THR A 489 14.58 19.10 29.32
C THR A 489 16.09 19.17 29.30
N LYS A 490 16.66 20.33 29.64
CA LYS A 490 18.12 20.47 29.77
C LYS A 490 18.62 19.76 31.03
N ASN A 491 19.67 18.96 30.88
CA ASN A 491 20.35 18.23 31.93
C ASN A 491 21.50 19.08 32.52
N SER A 492 22.02 18.66 33.69
CA SER A 492 23.14 19.34 34.37
C SER A 492 24.45 19.30 33.57
N ASP A 493 24.64 18.28 32.75
CA ASP A 493 25.78 18.11 31.84
C ASP A 493 25.65 18.93 30.53
N GLY A 494 24.58 19.70 30.38
CA GLY A 494 24.30 20.52 29.21
C GLY A 494 23.65 19.78 28.04
N SER A 495 23.47 18.45 28.13
CA SER A 495 22.65 17.68 27.19
C SER A 495 21.15 17.96 27.38
N TYR A 496 20.31 17.43 26.48
CA TYR A 496 18.86 17.50 26.58
C TYR A 496 18.27 16.10 26.55
N SER A 497 17.22 15.88 27.35
CA SER A 497 16.46 14.64 27.38
C SER A 497 15.00 14.84 27.01
N VAL A 498 14.39 13.82 26.41
CA VAL A 498 12.94 13.69 26.27
C VAL A 498 12.49 12.50 27.11
N LYS A 499 11.77 12.81 28.19
CA LYS A 499 11.36 11.83 29.21
C LYS A 499 9.97 11.28 28.97
N GLU A 500 9.59 10.14 29.54
CA GLU A 500 8.21 9.61 29.53
C GLU A 500 7.61 9.48 28.12
N VAL A 501 8.29 8.72 27.25
CA VAL A 501 7.86 8.48 25.87
C VAL A 501 7.51 7.02 25.62
N ALA A 502 6.77 6.78 24.54
CA ALA A 502 6.70 5.49 23.88
C ALA A 502 7.36 5.64 22.50
N GLY A 503 8.25 4.71 22.15
CA GLY A 503 8.85 4.65 20.82
C GLY A 503 7.94 3.96 19.80
N PRO A 504 8.41 3.77 18.55
CA PRO A 504 7.78 2.86 17.61
C PRO A 504 7.56 1.45 18.19
N ASP A 505 8.47 0.95 19.02
CA ASP A 505 8.21 -0.28 19.78
C ASP A 505 7.20 -0.03 20.91
N GLU A 506 5.94 -0.36 20.62
CA GLU A 506 4.83 -0.16 21.57
C GLU A 506 4.85 -1.11 22.77
N TYR A 507 5.79 -2.07 22.85
CA TYR A 507 6.04 -2.83 24.08
C TYR A 507 6.77 -2.00 25.14
N SER A 508 7.45 -0.92 24.73
CA SER A 508 8.22 -0.04 25.61
C SER A 508 7.47 1.29 25.84
N ASN A 509 6.94 1.48 27.05
CA ASN A 509 6.12 2.64 27.43
C ASN A 509 6.68 3.36 28.66
N GLY A 510 6.66 4.70 28.65
CA GLY A 510 7.14 5.51 29.78
C GLY A 510 8.67 5.52 29.92
N VAL A 511 9.38 5.27 28.82
CA VAL A 511 10.86 5.26 28.81
C VAL A 511 11.42 6.66 28.65
N ASN A 512 12.68 6.86 29.03
CA ASN A 512 13.40 8.12 28.82
C ASN A 512 14.39 7.99 27.67
N ASP A 513 14.57 9.08 26.93
CA ASP A 513 15.55 9.18 25.84
C ASP A 513 15.41 8.05 24.81
N GLY A 514 14.17 7.77 24.41
CA GLY A 514 13.86 6.87 23.30
C GLY A 514 14.60 7.32 22.04
N VAL A 515 15.45 6.45 21.50
CA VAL A 515 16.47 6.82 20.52
C VAL A 515 15.87 7.32 19.22
N TYR A 516 14.81 6.66 18.72
CA TYR A 516 14.08 7.12 17.55
C TYR A 516 13.42 8.47 17.82
N THR A 517 12.72 8.60 18.95
CA THR A 517 12.05 9.84 19.35
C THR A 517 13.01 11.03 19.41
N ASN A 518 14.17 10.85 20.04
CA ASN A 518 15.18 11.92 20.14
C ASN A 518 15.82 12.22 18.78
N ALA A 519 16.12 11.20 17.96
CA ALA A 519 16.70 11.39 16.64
C ALA A 519 15.74 12.10 15.67
N VAL A 520 14.46 11.71 15.66
CA VAL A 520 13.45 12.36 14.81
C VAL A 520 13.11 13.77 15.31
N ALA A 521 13.17 14.02 16.62
CA ALA A 521 13.05 15.37 17.19
C ALA A 521 14.19 16.28 16.74
N ALA A 522 15.44 15.82 16.82
CA ALA A 522 16.60 16.55 16.33
C ALA A 522 16.51 16.81 14.81
N THR A 523 16.05 15.81 14.05
CA THR A 523 15.82 15.93 12.60
C THR A 523 14.75 16.97 12.28
N ALA A 524 13.64 17.01 13.05
CA ALA A 524 12.58 18.00 12.90
C ALA A 524 13.05 19.44 13.18
N LEU A 525 13.86 19.63 14.23
CA LEU A 525 14.45 20.93 14.57
C LEU A 525 15.41 21.44 13.48
N ARG A 526 16.20 20.53 12.90
CA ARG A 526 17.09 20.83 11.75
C ARG A 526 16.27 21.17 10.50
N ALA A 527 15.26 20.36 10.17
CA ALA A 527 14.38 20.61 9.03
C ALA A 527 13.65 21.96 9.11
N ALA A 528 13.19 22.37 10.30
CA ALA A 528 12.59 23.69 10.51
C ALA A 528 13.60 24.82 10.31
N THR A 529 14.85 24.63 10.75
CA THR A 529 15.95 25.56 10.52
C THR A 529 16.29 25.67 9.02
N ASP A 530 16.40 24.54 8.32
CA ASP A 530 16.68 24.50 6.89
C ASP A 530 15.56 25.16 6.08
N ALA A 531 14.30 24.93 6.45
CA ALA A 531 13.17 25.59 5.82
C ALA A 531 13.23 27.12 6.00
N ALA A 532 13.67 27.60 7.17
CA ALA A 532 13.85 29.02 7.41
C ALA A 532 14.96 29.60 6.52
N HIS A 533 16.11 28.91 6.43
CA HIS A 533 17.23 29.28 5.55
C HIS A 533 16.79 29.35 4.09
N VAL A 534 16.14 28.29 3.59
CA VAL A 534 15.60 28.22 2.22
C VAL A 534 14.72 29.43 1.91
N LEU A 535 13.90 29.86 2.85
CA LEU A 535 12.95 30.96 2.69
C LEU A 535 13.53 32.35 3.00
N GLY A 536 14.81 32.45 3.37
CA GLY A 536 15.46 33.71 3.74
C GLY A 536 14.92 34.31 5.03
N THR A 537 14.50 33.47 5.98
CA THR A 537 14.01 33.88 7.31
C THR A 537 14.91 33.35 8.42
N THR A 538 14.90 34.00 9.58
CA THR A 538 15.71 33.57 10.73
C THR A 538 15.01 32.47 11.52
N ALA A 539 15.75 31.40 11.83
CA ALA A 539 15.34 30.37 12.80
C ALA A 539 15.88 30.69 14.21
N PRO A 540 15.15 30.35 15.28
CA PRO A 540 15.68 30.40 16.64
C PRO A 540 16.95 29.54 16.81
N ALA A 541 18.03 30.13 17.36
CA ALA A 541 19.31 29.44 17.56
C ALA A 541 19.21 28.22 18.52
N ASP A 542 18.26 28.28 19.46
CA ASP A 542 17.99 27.19 20.40
C ASP A 542 17.58 25.89 19.69
N TRP A 543 16.97 25.97 18.50
CA TRP A 543 16.56 24.76 17.76
C TRP A 543 17.76 23.88 17.42
N LEU A 544 18.84 24.45 16.87
CA LEU A 544 20.06 23.69 16.58
C LEU A 544 20.78 23.31 17.87
N THR A 545 20.82 24.20 18.87
CA THR A 545 21.45 23.92 20.17
C THR A 545 20.85 22.69 20.85
N ILE A 546 19.52 22.55 20.80
CA ILE A 546 18.82 21.38 21.35
C ILE A 546 19.04 20.17 20.45
N ALA A 547 18.89 20.30 19.13
CA ALA A 547 19.07 19.19 18.18
C ALA A 547 20.44 18.52 18.30
N ASP A 548 21.51 19.30 18.51
CA ASP A 548 22.88 18.80 18.59
C ASP A 548 23.24 18.22 19.97
N ARG A 549 22.39 18.45 20.98
CA ARG A 549 22.64 18.04 22.37
C ARG A 549 21.57 17.12 22.94
N LEU A 550 20.57 16.72 22.16
CA LEU A 550 19.64 15.66 22.52
C LEU A 550 20.41 14.35 22.75
N ARG A 551 20.12 13.66 23.85
CA ARG A 551 20.77 12.38 24.16
C ARG A 551 20.37 11.32 23.16
N ILE A 552 21.34 10.63 22.59
CA ILE A 552 21.16 9.50 21.69
C ILE A 552 21.93 8.32 22.29
N PRO A 553 21.26 7.42 23.04
CA PRO A 553 21.93 6.34 23.77
C PRO A 553 22.73 5.42 22.84
N TYR A 554 24.03 5.27 23.11
CA TYR A 554 24.95 4.46 22.30
C TYR A 554 25.89 3.64 23.20
N ASP A 555 25.99 2.34 22.93
CA ASP A 555 26.94 1.44 23.56
C ASP A 555 28.17 1.27 22.65
N PRO A 556 29.31 1.91 22.96
CA PRO A 556 30.51 1.83 22.12
C PRO A 556 31.18 0.45 22.13
N LYS A 557 30.94 -0.38 23.16
CA LYS A 557 31.53 -1.73 23.24
C LYS A 557 30.83 -2.68 22.28
N ARG A 558 29.50 -2.63 22.26
CA ARG A 558 28.66 -3.42 21.34
C ARG A 558 28.51 -2.78 19.96
N ARG A 559 28.84 -1.48 19.84
CA ARG A 559 28.62 -0.64 18.65
C ARG A 559 27.16 -0.56 18.24
N ILE A 560 26.25 -0.56 19.21
CA ILE A 560 24.82 -0.46 18.95
C ILE A 560 24.27 0.82 19.58
N PHE A 561 23.27 1.40 18.94
CA PHE A 561 22.41 2.36 19.62
C PHE A 561 21.45 1.61 20.53
N LEU A 562 21.28 2.09 21.76
CA LEU A 562 20.29 1.54 22.68
C LEU A 562 18.95 2.18 22.38
N GLN A 563 17.89 1.40 22.44
CA GLN A 563 16.55 1.84 22.05
C GLN A 563 16.01 2.98 22.93
N TYR A 564 16.40 2.99 24.19
CA TYR A 564 16.12 4.02 25.17
C TYR A 564 17.15 3.93 26.29
N ASP A 565 17.18 4.92 27.19
CA ASP A 565 18.11 4.92 28.32
C ASP A 565 17.87 3.71 29.24
N GLY A 566 18.91 2.92 29.47
CA GLY A 566 18.84 1.67 30.25
C GLY A 566 18.24 0.46 29.54
N TYR A 567 18.04 0.50 28.20
CA TYR A 567 17.52 -0.65 27.46
C TYR A 567 18.37 -1.92 27.64
N GLY A 568 17.72 -2.98 28.13
CA GLY A 568 18.36 -4.25 28.51
C GLY A 568 18.37 -5.34 27.42
N GLY A 569 17.88 -5.05 26.22
CA GLY A 569 17.84 -6.03 25.12
C GLY A 569 16.60 -6.92 25.08
N SER A 570 15.45 -6.44 25.58
CA SER A 570 14.15 -7.11 25.51
C SER A 570 13.66 -7.28 24.07
N GLN A 571 12.70 -8.17 23.86
CA GLN A 571 12.00 -8.29 22.58
C GLN A 571 11.28 -6.97 22.26
N ILE A 572 11.22 -6.61 20.97
CA ILE A 572 10.55 -5.40 20.47
C ILE A 572 9.43 -5.77 19.49
N LYS A 573 8.36 -4.98 19.47
CA LYS A 573 7.19 -5.22 18.60
C LYS A 573 7.51 -5.02 17.12
N GLN A 574 8.26 -3.96 16.79
CA GLN A 574 8.50 -3.52 15.41
C GLN A 574 9.78 -2.67 15.31
N ALA A 575 10.17 -2.30 14.09
CA ALA A 575 11.31 -1.41 13.84
C ALA A 575 11.24 -0.12 14.67
N ASP A 576 12.31 0.14 15.44
CA ASP A 576 12.47 1.33 16.29
C ASP A 576 13.89 1.91 16.09
N THR A 577 14.91 1.33 16.72
CA THR A 577 16.29 1.82 16.60
C THR A 577 16.84 1.76 15.17
N VAL A 578 16.46 0.75 14.39
CA VAL A 578 16.90 0.61 12.98
C VAL A 578 16.40 1.77 12.11
N LEU A 579 15.34 2.48 12.52
CA LEU A 579 14.84 3.66 11.81
C LEU A 579 15.82 4.84 11.82
N LEU A 580 16.86 4.81 12.67
CA LEU A 580 17.99 5.73 12.59
C LEU A 580 18.71 5.63 11.24
N ILE A 581 18.80 4.44 10.65
CA ILE A 581 19.46 4.22 9.35
C ILE A 581 18.54 4.74 8.24
N TYR A 582 17.34 4.17 8.12
CA TYR A 582 16.29 4.65 7.23
C TYR A 582 14.96 4.74 7.98
N PRO A 583 14.24 5.89 7.93
CA PRO A 583 14.42 6.99 6.98
C PRO A 583 15.28 8.16 7.48
N LEU A 584 15.80 8.13 8.71
CA LEU A 584 16.42 9.32 9.31
C LEU A 584 17.82 9.65 8.77
N GLU A 585 18.55 8.66 8.23
CA GLU A 585 19.95 8.84 7.82
C GLU A 585 20.82 9.42 8.95
N TRP A 586 20.56 8.99 10.18
CA TRP A 586 21.24 9.47 11.38
C TRP A 586 22.75 9.18 11.25
N PRO A 587 23.63 10.13 11.60
CA PRO A 587 25.07 9.89 11.59
C PRO A 587 25.45 8.78 12.58
N MET A 588 26.07 7.72 12.08
CA MET A 588 26.48 6.56 12.89
C MET A 588 27.99 6.29 12.78
N PRO A 589 28.67 5.90 13.87
CA PRO A 589 30.04 5.42 13.80
C PRO A 589 30.19 4.21 12.86
N ALA A 590 31.40 4.01 12.33
CA ALA A 590 31.68 2.89 11.44
C ALA A 590 31.32 1.53 12.07
N GLY A 591 30.58 0.71 11.31
CA GLY A 591 30.08 -0.60 11.74
C GLY A 591 28.86 -0.56 12.68
N ALA A 592 28.45 0.60 13.19
CA ALA A 592 27.32 0.67 14.11
C ALA A 592 25.97 0.38 13.44
N ALA A 593 25.80 0.75 12.17
CA ALA A 593 24.58 0.45 11.40
C ALA A 593 24.37 -1.07 11.24
N ALA A 594 25.40 -1.80 10.81
CA ALA A 594 25.38 -3.26 10.70
C ALA A 594 25.09 -3.94 12.05
N ALA A 595 25.85 -3.57 13.10
CA ALA A 595 25.67 -4.12 14.43
C ALA A 595 24.27 -3.85 15.01
N THR A 596 23.72 -2.65 14.75
CA THR A 596 22.36 -2.28 15.18
C THR A 596 21.31 -3.11 14.44
N LEU A 597 21.40 -3.24 13.11
CA LEU A 597 20.48 -4.06 12.32
C LEU A 597 20.50 -5.52 12.81
N ASP A 598 21.69 -6.12 12.92
CA ASP A 598 21.83 -7.51 13.36
C ASP A 598 21.26 -7.74 14.76
N TYR A 599 21.51 -6.80 15.68
CA TYR A 599 21.05 -6.88 17.05
C TYR A 599 19.51 -6.83 17.16
N TYR A 600 18.87 -5.91 16.43
CA TYR A 600 17.43 -5.68 16.54
C TYR A 600 16.60 -6.60 15.65
N ALA A 601 17.12 -7.06 14.51
CA ALA A 601 16.44 -8.06 13.68
C ALA A 601 16.19 -9.37 14.43
N GLN A 602 17.10 -9.78 15.32
CA GLN A 602 16.95 -10.97 16.17
C GLN A 602 15.98 -10.78 17.36
N ARG A 603 15.66 -9.53 17.70
CA ARG A 603 14.80 -9.16 18.84
C ARG A 603 13.40 -8.71 18.42
N THR A 604 13.19 -8.54 17.12
CA THR A 604 11.88 -8.20 16.59
C THR A 604 10.94 -9.38 16.76
N ASP A 605 9.76 -9.13 17.31
CA ASP A 605 8.68 -10.09 17.39
C ASP A 605 8.34 -10.63 15.99
N PRO A 606 8.51 -11.94 15.73
CA PRO A 606 8.17 -12.51 14.44
C PRO A 606 6.67 -12.38 14.10
N GLU A 607 5.80 -12.21 15.10
CA GLU A 607 4.36 -11.99 14.88
C GLU A 607 3.98 -10.50 14.87
N GLY A 608 4.97 -9.60 14.87
CA GLY A 608 4.78 -8.17 14.71
C GLY A 608 4.18 -7.78 13.35
N PRO A 609 3.77 -6.51 13.21
CA PRO A 609 3.06 -6.03 12.02
C PRO A 609 3.96 -5.95 10.77
N ALA A 610 3.32 -5.92 9.60
CA ALA A 610 3.90 -6.03 8.26
C ALA A 610 4.81 -4.85 7.78
N MET A 611 5.56 -4.20 8.66
CA MET A 611 6.37 -3.01 8.31
C MET A 611 7.87 -3.22 8.51
N THR A 612 8.25 -3.94 9.58
CA THR A 612 9.63 -4.00 10.08
C THR A 612 10.62 -4.53 9.06
N ASP A 613 10.30 -5.65 8.40
CA ASP A 613 11.23 -6.30 7.48
C ASP A 613 11.43 -5.50 6.18
N ALA A 614 10.54 -4.55 5.86
CA ALA A 614 10.79 -3.62 4.77
C ALA A 614 11.95 -2.67 5.11
N VAL A 615 12.00 -2.14 6.33
CA VAL A 615 13.13 -1.30 6.79
C VAL A 615 14.40 -2.13 6.88
N HIS A 616 14.34 -3.34 7.45
CA HIS A 616 15.50 -4.22 7.47
C HIS A 616 16.07 -4.48 6.06
N ALA A 617 15.21 -4.62 5.05
CA ALA A 617 15.66 -4.79 3.66
C ALA A 617 16.33 -3.53 3.10
N ILE A 618 15.78 -2.35 3.40
CA ILE A 618 16.34 -1.06 2.98
C ILE A 618 17.68 -0.81 3.68
N ASP A 619 17.77 -1.08 4.97
CA ASP A 619 18.98 -0.92 5.77
C ASP A 619 20.06 -1.90 5.33
N ALA A 620 19.73 -3.18 5.16
CA ALA A 620 20.67 -4.17 4.64
C ALA A 620 21.20 -3.77 3.25
N ALA A 621 20.33 -3.24 2.38
CA ALA A 621 20.73 -2.71 1.08
C ALA A 621 21.68 -1.50 1.21
N ALA A 622 21.39 -0.56 2.12
CA ALA A 622 22.17 0.64 2.34
C ALA A 622 23.54 0.35 2.99
N ILE A 623 23.58 -0.52 4.00
CA ILE A 623 24.80 -0.93 4.70
C ILE A 623 25.75 -1.68 3.75
N GLY A 624 25.20 -2.61 2.96
CA GLY A 624 25.99 -3.34 1.95
C GLY A 624 27.00 -4.32 2.52
N GLU A 625 26.70 -4.98 3.64
CA GLU A 625 27.52 -6.09 4.17
C GLU A 625 27.66 -7.22 3.13
N PRO A 626 28.79 -7.96 3.10
CA PRO A 626 29.01 -9.07 2.20
C PRO A 626 27.91 -10.13 2.29
N GLY A 627 27.18 -10.36 1.21
CA GLY A 627 26.06 -11.30 1.18
C GLY A 627 24.86 -10.76 0.42
N CYS A 628 23.69 -11.32 0.71
CA CYS A 628 22.42 -11.03 0.02
C CYS A 628 21.21 -11.00 0.96
N ALA A 629 21.45 -10.75 2.26
CA ALA A 629 20.40 -10.64 3.28
C ALA A 629 19.31 -9.61 2.96
N ALA A 630 19.64 -8.55 2.18
CA ALA A 630 18.65 -7.60 1.68
C ALA A 630 17.49 -8.29 0.92
N TYR A 631 17.76 -9.37 0.16
CA TYR A 631 16.71 -10.14 -0.50
C TYR A 631 15.91 -11.00 0.49
N THR A 632 16.57 -11.59 1.49
CA THR A 632 15.89 -12.35 2.55
C THR A 632 14.89 -11.46 3.28
N PHE A 633 15.29 -10.25 3.69
CA PHE A 633 14.40 -9.27 4.30
C PHE A 633 13.31 -8.77 3.34
N LEU A 634 13.64 -8.51 2.07
CA LEU A 634 12.63 -8.15 1.05
C LEU A 634 11.51 -9.21 1.01
N ARG A 635 11.87 -10.50 0.97
CA ARG A 635 10.86 -11.55 0.92
C ARG A 635 10.05 -11.67 2.21
N ARG A 636 10.70 -11.48 3.37
CA ARG A 636 10.01 -11.38 4.67
C ARG A 636 9.02 -10.20 4.73
N ALA A 637 9.28 -9.12 4.00
CA ALA A 637 8.43 -7.93 3.99
C ALA A 637 7.09 -8.11 3.24
N TYR A 638 6.97 -9.09 2.33
CA TYR A 638 5.72 -9.29 1.56
C TYR A 638 5.11 -10.68 1.65
N GLN A 639 5.92 -11.74 1.56
CA GLN A 639 5.38 -13.09 1.36
C GLN A 639 4.57 -13.62 2.56
N PRO A 640 4.96 -13.38 3.83
CA PRO A 640 4.16 -13.83 4.98
C PRO A 640 2.79 -13.15 5.11
N PHE A 641 2.60 -11.99 4.47
CA PHE A 641 1.43 -11.12 4.66
C PHE A 641 0.47 -11.16 3.46
N ALA A 642 0.94 -11.71 2.35
CA ALA A 642 0.14 -12.04 1.18
C ALA A 642 -1.07 -12.92 1.52
N ARG A 643 -2.28 -12.52 1.10
CA ARG A 643 -3.53 -13.25 1.34
C ARG A 643 -4.47 -13.21 0.13
N GLY A 644 -5.31 -14.26 0.09
CA GLY A 644 -6.38 -14.41 -0.87
C GLY A 644 -5.90 -14.49 -2.33
N PRO A 645 -6.83 -14.69 -3.26
CA PRO A 645 -6.51 -14.79 -4.69
C PRO A 645 -6.31 -13.42 -5.36
N PHE A 646 -6.51 -12.32 -4.63
CA PHE A 646 -6.46 -10.94 -5.14
C PHE A 646 -5.18 -10.17 -4.78
N ALA A 647 -4.21 -10.87 -4.20
CA ALA A 647 -2.95 -10.30 -3.74
C ALA A 647 -3.11 -9.16 -2.72
N LEU A 648 -3.97 -9.34 -1.71
CA LEU A 648 -4.15 -8.36 -0.64
C LEU A 648 -3.16 -8.59 0.51
N PHE A 649 -2.86 -7.55 1.28
CA PHE A 649 -1.96 -7.62 2.44
C PHE A 649 -2.75 -7.76 3.74
N SER A 650 -2.31 -8.68 4.59
CA SER A 650 -2.65 -8.78 6.01
C SER A 650 -1.70 -7.93 6.85
N GLU A 651 -2.21 -7.37 7.95
CA GLU A 651 -1.40 -6.72 8.98
C GLU A 651 -0.41 -7.66 9.66
N SER A 652 -0.80 -8.93 9.89
CA SER A 652 0.00 -9.90 10.63
C SER A 652 0.25 -11.20 9.82
N ARG A 653 1.27 -11.96 10.26
CA ARG A 653 1.65 -13.24 9.65
C ARG A 653 0.64 -14.35 9.95
N GLY A 654 0.02 -14.34 11.12
CA GLY A 654 -1.04 -15.27 11.53
C GLY A 654 -2.45 -14.76 11.24
N ASP A 655 -3.43 -15.36 11.93
CA ASP A 655 -4.86 -15.05 11.81
C ASP A 655 -5.36 -14.04 12.87
N LYS A 656 -4.44 -13.51 13.71
CA LYS A 656 -4.71 -12.53 14.77
C LYS A 656 -3.76 -11.35 14.69
N ALA A 657 -4.26 -10.14 14.98
CA ALA A 657 -3.42 -8.94 15.12
C ALA A 657 -2.77 -8.93 16.51
N GLY A 658 -1.56 -9.47 16.62
CA GLY A 658 -0.87 -9.67 17.91
C GLY A 658 -1.18 -11.05 18.48
N ALA A 659 -0.32 -12.04 18.21
CA ALA A 659 -0.58 -13.45 18.53
C ALA A 659 -0.81 -13.73 20.03
N SER A 660 -0.28 -12.88 20.90
CA SER A 660 -0.32 -13.02 22.36
C SER A 660 -1.33 -12.10 23.05
N ASP A 661 -2.02 -11.21 22.32
CA ASP A 661 -2.99 -10.29 22.90
C ASP A 661 -4.39 -10.96 22.96
N PRO A 662 -4.97 -11.15 24.17
CA PRO A 662 -6.30 -11.74 24.30
C PRO A 662 -7.42 -10.89 23.69
N LEU A 663 -7.18 -9.59 23.43
CA LEU A 663 -8.09 -8.68 22.75
C LEU A 663 -7.85 -8.60 21.24
N ALA A 664 -6.86 -9.33 20.70
CA ALA A 664 -6.57 -9.33 19.27
C ALA A 664 -7.77 -9.81 18.44
N GLY A 665 -8.30 -8.89 17.61
CA GLY A 665 -9.25 -9.22 16.56
C GLY A 665 -8.58 -9.72 15.29
N SER A 666 -9.37 -9.87 14.23
CA SER A 666 -8.86 -10.26 12.92
C SER A 666 -7.98 -9.17 12.32
N PRO A 667 -6.83 -9.52 11.70
CA PRO A 667 -5.86 -8.58 11.13
C PRO A 667 -6.48 -7.59 10.17
N ALA A 668 -5.96 -6.37 10.14
CA ALA A 668 -6.41 -5.41 9.14
C ALA A 668 -6.13 -5.90 7.71
N GLN A 669 -7.10 -5.68 6.82
CA GLN A 669 -7.01 -6.00 5.39
C GLN A 669 -7.83 -4.99 4.59
N ASP A 670 -7.41 -4.51 3.43
CA ASP A 670 -6.08 -4.61 2.82
C ASP A 670 -5.12 -3.66 3.57
N PHE A 671 -4.04 -4.16 4.17
CA PHE A 671 -3.16 -3.37 5.04
C PHE A 671 -2.17 -2.54 4.22
N LEU A 672 -2.52 -1.27 3.99
CA LEU A 672 -1.80 -0.35 3.14
C LEU A 672 -0.49 0.14 3.76
N THR A 673 -0.36 0.13 5.09
CA THR A 673 0.88 0.44 5.78
C THR A 673 2.00 -0.52 5.36
N GLY A 674 1.75 -1.83 5.44
CA GLY A 674 2.73 -2.84 5.01
C GLY A 674 3.02 -2.78 3.51
N LYS A 675 2.00 -2.53 2.68
CA LYS A 675 2.18 -2.27 1.23
C LYS A 675 3.10 -1.08 0.97
N GLY A 676 2.89 0.01 1.70
CA GLY A 676 3.69 1.22 1.61
C GLY A 676 5.16 0.96 1.95
N GLY A 677 5.43 0.31 3.08
CA GLY A 677 6.79 -0.09 3.49
C GLY A 677 7.45 -1.01 2.46
N PHE A 678 6.75 -2.05 1.99
CA PHE A 678 7.26 -2.95 0.96
C PHE A 678 7.67 -2.22 -0.34
N LEU A 679 6.88 -1.24 -0.80
CA LEU A 679 7.25 -0.44 -1.98
C LEU A 679 8.51 0.41 -1.76
N GLN A 680 8.81 0.81 -0.52
CA GLN A 680 10.04 1.52 -0.19
C GLN A 680 11.28 0.66 -0.40
N VAL A 681 11.20 -0.67 -0.26
CA VAL A 681 12.33 -1.56 -0.57
C VAL A 681 12.73 -1.43 -2.04
N LEU A 682 11.76 -1.40 -2.95
CA LEU A 682 12.00 -1.28 -4.39
C LEU A 682 12.41 0.15 -4.77
N THR A 683 11.79 1.17 -4.17
CA THR A 683 11.97 2.58 -4.55
C THR A 683 13.13 3.29 -3.85
N HIS A 684 13.50 2.90 -2.63
CA HIS A 684 14.51 3.53 -1.78
C HIS A 684 15.62 2.58 -1.33
N GLY A 685 15.33 1.28 -1.17
CA GLY A 685 16.30 0.25 -0.83
C GLY A 685 17.21 -0.09 -2.02
N LEU A 686 16.64 -0.67 -3.08
CA LEU A 686 17.42 -1.12 -4.25
C LEU A 686 18.03 0.03 -5.04
N THR A 687 17.40 1.20 -5.08
CA THR A 687 17.91 2.38 -5.79
C THR A 687 18.91 3.19 -4.97
N GLY A 688 18.91 3.04 -3.65
CA GLY A 688 19.58 3.96 -2.72
C GLY A 688 19.02 5.39 -2.73
N LEU A 689 17.79 5.61 -3.22
CA LEU A 689 17.22 6.95 -3.40
C LEU A 689 17.19 7.73 -2.08
N ARG A 690 17.86 8.88 -2.03
CA ARG A 690 17.73 9.87 -0.95
C ARG A 690 17.61 11.29 -1.51
N LEU A 691 16.80 12.12 -0.87
CA LEU A 691 16.55 13.48 -1.32
C LEU A 691 17.58 14.43 -0.71
N ARG A 692 18.18 15.32 -1.53
CA ARG A 692 19.06 16.41 -1.06
C ARG A 692 18.51 17.77 -1.50
N PRO A 693 18.92 18.88 -0.87
CA PRO A 693 18.44 20.23 -1.22
C PRO A 693 18.74 20.69 -2.65
N ASP A 694 19.73 20.11 -3.32
CA ASP A 694 20.21 20.52 -4.65
C ASP A 694 20.52 19.33 -5.58
N ALA A 695 20.45 18.10 -5.08
CA ALA A 695 20.70 16.89 -5.83
C ALA A 695 19.72 15.76 -5.47
N LEU A 696 19.71 14.71 -6.30
CA LEU A 696 19.09 13.43 -6.01
C LEU A 696 20.19 12.41 -5.74
N HIS A 697 20.24 11.86 -4.53
CA HIS A 697 21.22 10.83 -4.21
C HIS A 697 20.75 9.45 -4.71
N LEU A 698 21.64 8.73 -5.37
CA LEU A 698 21.43 7.36 -5.84
C LEU A 698 22.66 6.50 -5.56
N ASP A 699 22.43 5.35 -4.94
CA ASP A 699 23.43 4.31 -4.74
C ASP A 699 22.76 2.94 -4.94
N PRO A 700 22.65 2.47 -6.19
CA PRO A 700 21.84 1.30 -6.52
C PRO A 700 22.55 -0.01 -6.16
N THR A 701 21.79 -0.99 -5.68
CA THR A 701 22.25 -2.36 -5.37
C THR A 701 21.26 -3.39 -5.91
N LEU A 702 21.76 -4.58 -6.25
CA LEU A 702 20.90 -5.65 -6.78
C LEU A 702 21.34 -7.01 -6.22
N PRO A 703 20.51 -7.65 -5.37
CA PRO A 703 20.73 -9.03 -4.93
C PRO A 703 20.74 -10.01 -6.12
N PRO A 704 21.51 -11.11 -6.05
CA PRO A 704 21.63 -12.07 -7.16
C PRO A 704 20.32 -12.78 -7.49
N GLN A 705 19.38 -12.84 -6.55
CA GLN A 705 18.06 -13.42 -6.77
C GLN A 705 17.22 -12.61 -7.74
N LEU A 706 17.55 -11.33 -7.98
CA LEU A 706 16.89 -10.44 -8.95
C LEU A 706 17.77 -10.22 -10.20
N ALA A 707 18.45 -11.27 -10.69
CA ALA A 707 19.48 -11.17 -11.73
C ALA A 707 19.01 -10.50 -13.04
N ASP A 708 17.71 -10.60 -13.37
CA ASP A 708 17.11 -9.97 -14.56
C ASP A 708 16.86 -8.46 -14.40
N GLY A 709 17.15 -7.90 -13.21
CA GLY A 709 17.07 -6.48 -12.89
C GLY A 709 15.71 -6.04 -12.34
N VAL A 710 15.63 -4.74 -12.04
CA VAL A 710 14.41 -4.06 -11.59
C VAL A 710 14.28 -2.75 -12.36
N ARG A 711 13.09 -2.43 -12.86
CA ARG A 711 12.82 -1.17 -13.57
C ARG A 711 11.80 -0.35 -12.83
N LEU A 712 12.11 0.91 -12.58
CA LEU A 712 11.21 1.91 -12.03
C LEU A 712 11.00 2.99 -13.09
N SER A 713 9.76 3.15 -13.51
CA SER A 713 9.37 4.15 -14.50
C SER A 713 8.68 5.34 -13.83
N GLY A 714 8.84 6.53 -14.41
CA GLY A 714 7.98 7.67 -14.08
C GLY A 714 8.22 8.31 -12.70
N LEU A 715 9.39 8.07 -12.09
CA LEU A 715 9.79 8.70 -10.83
C LEU A 715 9.84 10.22 -10.97
N ARG A 716 9.58 10.93 -9.87
CA ARG A 716 9.40 12.39 -9.84
C ARG A 716 10.38 13.07 -8.90
N TRP A 717 11.01 14.14 -9.39
CA TRP A 717 11.81 15.03 -8.56
C TRP A 717 11.81 16.43 -9.15
N ARG A 718 11.38 17.41 -8.36
CA ARG A 718 11.30 18.85 -8.66
C ARG A 718 10.61 19.18 -9.99
N GLY A 719 9.53 18.47 -10.30
CA GLY A 719 8.80 18.63 -11.57
C GLY A 719 9.45 17.94 -12.79
N ARG A 720 10.56 17.22 -12.60
CA ARG A 720 11.15 16.33 -13.61
C ARG A 720 10.57 14.93 -13.48
N THR A 721 10.63 14.19 -14.59
CA THR A 721 10.28 12.76 -14.63
C THR A 721 11.48 11.98 -15.11
N TYR A 722 11.81 10.87 -14.44
CA TYR A 722 12.95 10.02 -14.80
C TYR A 722 12.66 8.55 -14.53
N ASP A 723 13.49 7.69 -15.11
CA ASP A 723 13.46 6.24 -14.91
C ASP A 723 14.76 5.75 -14.31
N ILE A 724 14.68 4.61 -13.62
CA ILE A 724 15.83 3.83 -13.16
C ILE A 724 15.65 2.39 -13.65
N ALA A 725 16.66 1.85 -14.34
CA ALA A 725 16.76 0.43 -14.68
C ALA A 725 18.01 -0.15 -14.02
N ILE A 726 17.81 -0.89 -12.94
CA ILE A 726 18.87 -1.55 -12.16
C ILE A 726 19.23 -2.87 -12.85
N GLY A 727 20.44 -2.97 -13.38
CA GLY A 727 20.99 -4.20 -13.94
C GLY A 727 22.06 -4.83 -13.06
N ALA A 728 22.49 -6.05 -13.39
CA ALA A 728 23.39 -6.88 -12.58
C ALA A 728 24.75 -6.24 -12.23
N ARG A 729 25.24 -5.30 -13.05
CA ARG A 729 26.52 -4.60 -12.86
C ARG A 729 26.40 -3.09 -12.99
N THR A 730 25.43 -2.62 -13.76
CA THR A 730 25.23 -1.21 -14.08
C THR A 730 23.76 -0.85 -13.95
N THR A 731 23.49 0.33 -13.44
CA THR A 731 22.15 0.93 -13.35
C THR A 731 22.07 2.08 -14.35
N THR A 732 20.99 2.14 -15.11
CA THR A 732 20.73 3.23 -16.06
C THR A 732 19.70 4.18 -15.48
N VAL A 733 20.02 5.46 -15.39
CA VAL A 733 19.09 6.53 -14.99
C VAL A 733 18.81 7.38 -16.22
N ARG A 734 17.53 7.57 -16.55
CA ARG A 734 17.13 8.30 -17.77
C ARG A 734 16.15 9.41 -17.45
N LEU A 735 16.47 10.65 -17.83
CA LEU A 735 15.54 11.76 -17.83
C LEU A 735 14.48 11.55 -18.92
N ARG A 736 13.20 11.46 -18.51
CA ARG A 736 12.06 11.42 -19.44
C ARG A 736 11.60 12.81 -19.84
N SER A 737 11.53 13.73 -18.87
CA SER A 737 11.05 15.09 -19.11
C SER A 737 11.49 16.06 -18.01
N GLY A 738 11.57 17.34 -18.38
CA GLY A 738 12.00 18.43 -17.50
C GLY A 738 13.46 18.83 -17.72
N ALA A 739 13.93 19.83 -16.97
CA ALA A 739 15.29 20.35 -17.10
C ALA A 739 16.32 19.37 -16.48
N PRO A 740 17.57 19.36 -16.99
CA PRO A 740 18.66 18.58 -16.39
C PRO A 740 18.83 18.85 -14.89
N PHE A 741 19.32 17.85 -14.16
CA PHE A 741 19.58 17.99 -12.73
C PHE A 741 20.73 17.12 -12.22
N THR A 742 21.20 17.44 -11.01
CA THR A 742 22.34 16.77 -10.38
C THR A 742 21.92 15.46 -9.71
N LEU A 743 22.62 14.39 -10.06
CA LEU A 743 22.69 13.15 -9.29
C LEU A 743 23.90 13.23 -8.37
N ASP A 744 23.69 12.90 -7.11
CA ASP A 744 24.73 12.65 -6.12
C ASP A 744 24.92 11.14 -5.99
N THR A 745 26.16 10.64 -6.08
CA THR A 745 26.46 9.20 -6.04
C THR A 745 27.79 8.97 -5.34
N PRO A 746 28.09 7.75 -4.88
CA PRO A 746 29.41 7.44 -4.33
C PRO A 746 30.58 7.66 -5.32
N GLU A 747 30.30 7.71 -6.63
CA GLU A 747 31.30 7.98 -7.68
C GLU A 747 31.42 9.50 -8.01
N GLY A 748 30.77 10.34 -7.20
CA GLY A 748 30.72 11.80 -7.32
C GLY A 748 29.52 12.31 -8.13
N HIS A 749 29.37 13.63 -8.17
CA HIS A 749 28.25 14.28 -8.84
C HIS A 749 28.21 13.98 -10.35
N ARG A 750 27.00 13.84 -10.89
CA ARG A 750 26.73 13.69 -12.33
C ARG A 750 25.54 14.56 -12.73
N THR A 751 25.54 15.12 -13.93
CA THR A 751 24.34 15.81 -14.47
C THR A 751 23.52 14.85 -15.30
N LEU A 752 22.24 14.66 -14.95
CA LEU A 752 21.28 13.91 -15.74
C LEU A 752 20.58 14.85 -16.74
N SER A 753 21.06 14.89 -17.98
CA SER A 753 20.43 15.60 -19.11
C SER A 753 19.80 14.67 -20.15
N GLY A 754 20.13 13.38 -20.09
CA GLY A 754 19.62 12.32 -20.95
C GLY A 754 19.68 11.00 -20.20
N THR A 755 20.71 10.20 -20.46
CA THR A 755 20.95 8.93 -19.75
C THR A 755 22.30 8.98 -19.03
N VAL A 756 22.32 8.55 -17.79
CA VAL A 756 23.54 8.34 -16.98
C VAL A 756 23.60 6.87 -16.57
N THR A 757 24.78 6.27 -16.66
CA THR A 757 25.05 4.93 -16.15
C THR A 757 25.80 5.02 -14.83
N LEU A 758 25.31 4.32 -13.82
CA LEU A 758 25.87 4.20 -12.49
C LEU A 758 26.35 2.77 -12.26
N LYS A 759 27.35 2.57 -11.41
CA LYS A 759 27.70 1.24 -10.91
C LYS A 759 26.57 0.67 -10.05
N THR A 760 26.17 -0.59 -10.27
CA THR A 760 25.29 -1.31 -9.35
C THR A 760 26.17 -2.03 -8.30
N ARG A 761 25.95 -1.77 -7.01
CA ARG A 761 26.62 -2.49 -5.93
C ARG A 761 26.20 -3.96 -5.94
N ARG A 762 27.17 -4.83 -5.66
CA ARG A 762 27.03 -6.29 -5.59
C ARG A 762 27.75 -6.84 -4.36
N PRO A 763 27.23 -6.58 -3.14
CA PRO A 763 27.85 -7.08 -1.91
C PRO A 763 28.00 -8.61 -1.89
N ASP A 764 27.10 -9.31 -2.57
CA ASP A 764 27.12 -10.77 -2.75
C ASP A 764 28.38 -11.29 -3.46
N LEU A 765 29.03 -10.44 -4.26
CA LEU A 765 30.25 -10.77 -5.01
C LEU A 765 31.54 -10.42 -4.26
N THR A 766 31.45 -9.96 -3.02
CA THR A 766 32.63 -9.86 -2.15
C THR A 766 33.32 -11.24 -2.10
N PRO A 767 34.66 -11.33 -2.14
CA PRO A 767 35.34 -12.61 -2.03
C PRO A 767 34.94 -13.38 -0.75
N THR A 768 34.85 -14.70 -0.84
CA THR A 768 34.60 -15.60 0.30
C THR A 768 35.12 -17.00 0.03
N THR A 769 35.45 -17.70 1.11
CA THR A 769 35.74 -19.14 1.10
C THR A 769 34.49 -20.00 1.23
N ASP A 770 33.37 -19.41 1.67
CA ASP A 770 32.09 -20.10 1.73
C ASP A 770 31.47 -20.20 0.32
N LEU A 771 31.38 -21.43 -0.16
CA LEU A 771 30.85 -21.81 -1.46
C LEU A 771 29.32 -21.73 -1.51
N ALA A 772 28.64 -21.74 -0.36
CA ALA A 772 27.20 -21.65 -0.26
C ALA A 772 26.67 -20.22 -0.25
N ARG A 773 27.45 -19.23 0.16
CA ARG A 773 27.00 -17.84 0.23
C ARG A 773 26.34 -17.35 -1.06
N CYS A 774 25.11 -16.87 -0.91
CA CYS A 774 24.20 -16.37 -1.93
C CYS A 774 23.89 -17.33 -3.06
N ARG A 775 24.02 -18.64 -2.81
CA ARG A 775 23.60 -19.69 -3.74
C ARG A 775 22.11 -19.98 -3.64
N PRO A 776 21.48 -20.49 -4.71
CA PRO A 776 20.10 -20.94 -4.65
C PRO A 776 19.91 -22.00 -3.57
N ALA A 777 18.94 -21.78 -2.68
CA ALA A 777 18.57 -22.72 -1.63
C ALA A 777 17.07 -23.03 -1.70
N THR A 778 16.71 -24.29 -1.49
CA THR A 778 15.32 -24.76 -1.44
C THR A 778 15.12 -25.62 -0.21
N ALA A 779 13.95 -25.55 0.42
CA ALA A 779 13.61 -26.41 1.55
C ALA A 779 12.31 -27.17 1.28
N THR A 780 12.19 -28.36 1.87
CA THR A 780 10.96 -29.15 1.83
C THR A 780 9.82 -28.52 2.64
N SER A 781 10.17 -27.62 3.57
CA SER A 781 9.24 -27.00 4.50
C SER A 781 9.89 -25.73 5.08
N SER A 782 9.11 -24.72 5.46
CA SER A 782 9.62 -23.46 6.04
C SER A 782 8.52 -22.75 6.81
N VAL A 783 8.84 -22.25 8.00
CA VAL A 783 8.00 -21.30 8.72
C VAL A 783 7.92 -20.00 7.91
N ALA A 784 6.74 -19.37 7.87
CA ALA A 784 6.55 -18.08 7.20
C ALA A 784 7.57 -17.04 7.71
N GLY A 785 8.36 -16.47 6.80
CA GLY A 785 9.42 -15.52 7.11
C GLY A 785 10.79 -16.12 7.45
N LEU A 786 10.91 -17.45 7.61
CA LEU A 786 12.16 -18.16 7.95
C LEU A 786 12.56 -19.12 6.82
N TYR A 787 12.83 -18.54 5.66
CA TYR A 787 12.98 -19.22 4.38
C TYR A 787 14.43 -19.71 4.12
N PRO A 788 14.66 -20.68 3.21
CA PRO A 788 15.95 -21.36 3.05
C PRO A 788 17.13 -20.46 2.69
N GLU A 789 16.91 -19.39 1.93
CA GLU A 789 17.94 -18.44 1.52
C GLU A 789 18.57 -17.75 2.73
N ALA A 790 17.86 -17.65 3.84
CA ALA A 790 18.40 -17.10 5.08
C ALA A 790 19.60 -17.90 5.60
N ALA A 791 19.70 -19.20 5.30
CA ALA A 791 20.82 -20.03 5.73
C ALA A 791 22.10 -19.87 4.88
N VAL A 792 22.05 -19.02 3.85
CA VAL A 792 23.15 -18.81 2.91
C VAL A 792 23.29 -17.34 2.52
N ASP A 793 22.64 -16.41 3.24
CA ASP A 793 22.61 -15.01 2.82
C ASP A 793 23.79 -14.20 3.35
N GLY A 794 24.67 -14.80 4.14
CA GLY A 794 25.85 -14.16 4.71
C GLY A 794 25.55 -13.36 5.98
N SER A 795 24.34 -13.41 6.54
CA SER A 795 23.95 -12.65 7.73
C SER A 795 23.65 -13.55 8.93
N PRO A 796 24.16 -13.23 10.12
CA PRO A 796 23.76 -13.90 11.36
C PRO A 796 22.39 -13.46 11.87
N ALA A 797 21.73 -12.48 11.22
CA ALA A 797 20.48 -11.88 11.66
C ALA A 797 19.22 -12.57 11.12
N THR A 798 19.39 -13.41 10.10
CA THR A 798 18.34 -14.19 9.44
C THR A 798 18.54 -15.67 9.75
N ALA A 799 17.49 -16.48 9.61
CA ALA A 799 17.59 -17.92 9.75
C ALA A 799 16.51 -18.64 8.95
N TRP A 800 16.83 -19.83 8.45
CA TRP A 800 15.85 -20.80 7.97
C TRP A 800 15.33 -21.64 9.14
N SER A 801 14.01 -21.86 9.18
CA SER A 801 13.37 -22.73 10.17
C SER A 801 12.28 -23.57 9.51
N PRO A 802 12.25 -24.89 9.72
CA PRO A 802 11.19 -25.74 9.19
C PRO A 802 9.91 -25.66 10.04
N ASP A 803 8.76 -25.72 9.37
CA ASP A 803 7.43 -25.89 9.96
C ASP A 803 7.03 -27.37 10.14
N ALA A 804 7.87 -28.31 9.71
CA ALA A 804 7.68 -29.75 9.87
C ALA A 804 8.76 -30.36 10.78
N ASP A 805 8.41 -31.44 11.48
CA ASP A 805 9.33 -32.15 12.38
C ASP A 805 10.57 -32.69 11.68
N ARG A 806 10.43 -33.08 10.41
CA ARG A 806 11.54 -33.46 9.53
C ARG A 806 11.48 -32.63 8.27
N ALA A 807 12.56 -31.91 7.99
CA ALA A 807 12.69 -31.10 6.80
C ALA A 807 14.12 -31.14 6.28
N SER A 808 14.29 -30.87 4.99
CA SER A 808 15.60 -30.76 4.36
C SER A 808 15.75 -29.41 3.67
N LEU A 809 16.89 -28.77 3.87
CA LEU A 809 17.35 -27.63 3.09
C LEU A 809 18.43 -28.13 2.11
N THR A 810 18.32 -27.75 0.84
CA THR A 810 19.29 -28.10 -0.22
C THR A 810 19.81 -26.84 -0.89
N VAL A 811 21.13 -26.68 -0.92
CA VAL A 811 21.86 -25.60 -1.58
C VAL A 811 22.46 -26.09 -2.90
N ASP A 812 22.34 -25.32 -3.97
CA ASP A 812 23.03 -25.54 -5.26
C ASP A 812 24.27 -24.66 -5.36
N LEU A 813 25.47 -25.25 -5.22
CA LEU A 813 26.76 -24.56 -5.34
C LEU A 813 27.03 -24.02 -6.76
N GLY A 814 26.17 -24.35 -7.73
CA GLY A 814 26.20 -23.87 -9.12
C GLY A 814 27.11 -24.70 -10.02
N ARG A 815 28.08 -25.43 -9.45
CA ARG A 815 29.00 -26.33 -10.15
C ARG A 815 29.48 -27.43 -9.21
N ALA A 816 29.98 -28.53 -9.77
CA ALA A 816 30.63 -29.57 -8.98
C ALA A 816 31.98 -29.07 -8.44
N VAL A 817 32.18 -29.15 -7.13
CA VAL A 817 33.39 -28.75 -6.40
C VAL A 817 33.67 -29.79 -5.33
N ARG A 818 34.94 -29.98 -4.97
CA ARG A 818 35.25 -30.78 -3.79
C ARG A 818 34.69 -30.06 -2.56
N VAL A 819 33.93 -30.78 -1.75
CA VAL A 819 33.37 -30.25 -0.50
C VAL A 819 34.17 -30.85 0.64
N GLY A 820 35.02 -30.03 1.27
CA GLY A 820 35.88 -30.42 2.38
C GLY A 820 35.12 -30.39 3.70
N THR A 821 34.52 -29.24 4.04
CA THR A 821 33.79 -29.05 5.30
C THR A 821 32.43 -28.41 5.07
N VAL A 822 31.41 -28.89 5.80
CA VAL A 822 30.07 -28.28 5.86
C VAL A 822 29.74 -28.03 7.33
N GLN A 823 29.66 -26.76 7.73
CA GLN A 823 29.44 -26.35 9.11
C GLN A 823 28.13 -25.55 9.24
N PRO A 824 27.06 -26.17 9.76
CA PRO A 824 25.82 -25.44 10.05
C PRO A 824 25.95 -24.61 11.33
N MET A 825 25.62 -23.33 11.25
CA MET A 825 25.55 -22.38 12.36
C MET A 825 24.09 -22.19 12.79
N TRP A 826 23.77 -22.58 14.02
CA TRP A 826 22.39 -22.59 14.51
C TRP A 826 22.14 -21.42 15.46
N THR A 827 21.04 -20.67 15.25
CA THR A 827 20.45 -19.82 16.31
C THR A 827 19.63 -20.67 17.28
N LYS A 828 19.03 -21.75 16.79
CA LYS A 828 18.39 -22.78 17.62
C LYS A 828 18.69 -24.17 17.07
N ARG A 829 19.45 -24.96 17.83
CA ARG A 829 19.94 -26.28 17.40
C ARG A 829 18.78 -27.31 17.33
N PRO A 830 18.68 -28.12 16.25
CA PRO A 830 17.70 -29.19 16.15
C PRO A 830 18.03 -30.34 17.12
N GLY A 831 17.05 -31.22 17.37
CA GLY A 831 17.28 -32.47 18.10
C GLY A 831 18.31 -33.38 17.42
N SER A 832 18.28 -33.47 16.09
CA SER A 832 19.35 -34.08 15.29
C SER A 832 19.39 -33.50 13.88
N TYR A 833 20.52 -33.63 13.18
CA TYR A 833 20.64 -33.29 11.77
C TYR A 833 21.62 -34.23 11.06
N SER A 834 21.46 -34.38 9.74
CA SER A 834 22.42 -35.05 8.85
C SER A 834 22.80 -34.12 7.71
N ILE A 835 24.03 -34.29 7.22
CA ILE A 835 24.56 -33.55 6.08
C ILE A 835 24.88 -34.55 4.98
N GLU A 836 24.40 -34.26 3.78
CA GLU A 836 24.61 -35.10 2.60
C GLU A 836 25.04 -34.21 1.43
N VAL A 837 25.84 -34.74 0.52
CA VAL A 837 26.26 -34.08 -0.71
C VAL A 837 25.83 -34.89 -1.93
N SER A 838 25.67 -34.21 -3.06
CA SER A 838 25.25 -34.86 -4.31
C SER A 838 25.80 -34.12 -5.54
N ALA A 839 26.11 -34.87 -6.59
CA ALA A 839 26.41 -34.30 -7.91
C ALA A 839 25.14 -34.03 -8.76
N ASP A 840 24.05 -34.78 -8.53
CA ASP A 840 22.90 -34.87 -9.44
C ASP A 840 21.51 -34.67 -8.77
N ARG A 841 21.47 -34.43 -7.46
CA ARG A 841 20.29 -34.38 -6.58
C ARG A 841 19.56 -35.70 -6.35
N ARG A 842 20.03 -36.81 -6.92
CA ARG A 842 19.38 -38.13 -6.82
C ARG A 842 20.15 -39.02 -5.87
N THR A 843 21.46 -39.11 -6.04
CA THR A 843 22.34 -39.92 -5.21
C THR A 843 22.97 -39.03 -4.15
N TRP A 844 22.78 -39.38 -2.88
CA TRP A 844 23.22 -38.63 -1.72
C TRP A 844 24.17 -39.49 -0.87
N HIS A 845 25.27 -38.90 -0.45
CA HIS A 845 26.28 -39.55 0.39
C HIS A 845 26.86 -38.55 1.38
N SER A 846 27.55 -39.04 2.40
CA SER A 846 28.24 -38.18 3.36
C SER A 846 29.36 -37.37 2.67
N PRO A 847 29.68 -36.15 3.14
CA PRO A 847 30.84 -35.41 2.63
C PRO A 847 32.13 -36.23 2.81
N ASP A 848 32.74 -36.64 1.70
CA ASP A 848 33.93 -37.50 1.66
C ASP A 848 35.05 -36.90 0.79
N GLY A 849 34.93 -35.62 0.41
CA GLY A 849 35.85 -34.93 -0.48
C GLY A 849 35.63 -35.18 -1.97
N THR A 850 34.65 -35.99 -2.36
CA THR A 850 34.25 -36.13 -3.77
C THR A 850 33.62 -34.84 -4.32
N PRO A 851 33.75 -34.55 -5.62
CA PRO A 851 33.09 -33.40 -6.23
C PRO A 851 31.57 -33.48 -6.09
N ALA A 852 30.97 -32.48 -5.47
CA ALA A 852 29.53 -32.33 -5.32
C ALA A 852 29.08 -30.95 -5.77
N ARG A 853 27.85 -30.88 -6.28
CA ARG A 853 27.18 -29.63 -6.66
C ARG A 853 26.15 -29.19 -5.64
N TYR A 854 25.57 -30.14 -4.91
CA TYR A 854 24.50 -29.89 -3.97
C TYR A 854 24.90 -30.31 -2.57
N VAL A 855 24.53 -29.49 -1.59
CA VAL A 855 24.67 -29.78 -0.17
C VAL A 855 23.28 -29.79 0.44
N ARG A 856 22.96 -30.83 1.21
CA ARG A 856 21.67 -30.97 1.90
C ARG A 856 21.90 -31.09 3.40
N VAL A 857 21.14 -30.31 4.15
CA VAL A 857 21.00 -30.44 5.60
C VAL A 857 19.60 -30.95 5.89
N THR A 858 19.49 -32.17 6.41
CA THR A 858 18.23 -32.75 6.86
C THR A 858 18.15 -32.61 8.38
N VAL A 859 17.13 -31.90 8.88
CA VAL A 859 16.93 -31.68 10.31
C VAL A 859 15.77 -32.50 10.84
N ARG A 860 15.87 -32.91 12.11
CA ARG A 860 14.75 -33.40 12.91
C ARG A 860 14.62 -32.51 14.15
N SER A 861 13.49 -31.81 14.26
CA SER A 861 13.22 -30.81 15.30
C SER A 861 13.37 -31.40 16.71
N GLY A 862 12.85 -32.62 16.92
CA GLY A 862 12.74 -33.25 18.24
C GLY A 862 11.82 -32.46 19.19
N GLY A 863 10.78 -31.82 18.66
CA GLY A 863 9.86 -30.96 19.42
C GLY A 863 10.40 -29.55 19.74
N LYS A 864 11.65 -29.24 19.35
CA LYS A 864 12.25 -27.91 19.45
C LYS A 864 12.38 -27.34 18.03
N GLY A 865 11.71 -26.23 17.73
CA GLY A 865 11.85 -25.57 16.42
C GLY A 865 13.32 -25.27 16.12
N ALA A 866 13.85 -25.75 15.00
CA ALA A 866 15.25 -25.58 14.61
C ALA A 866 15.42 -24.29 13.80
N ALA A 867 16.53 -23.58 13.96
CA ALA A 867 16.79 -22.37 13.18
C ALA A 867 18.26 -22.34 12.75
N LEU A 868 18.49 -22.50 11.45
CA LEU A 868 19.81 -22.46 10.80
C LEU A 868 20.08 -21.05 10.31
N ALA A 869 21.03 -20.37 10.93
CA ALA A 869 21.41 -19.01 10.55
C ALA A 869 22.33 -19.00 9.33
N GLU A 870 23.34 -19.88 9.29
CA GLU A 870 24.28 -19.91 8.16
C GLU A 870 24.75 -21.36 7.92
N LEU A 871 25.01 -21.71 6.67
CA LEU A 871 25.61 -22.97 6.25
C LEU A 871 26.94 -22.70 5.56
N ASP A 872 28.03 -22.75 6.31
CA ASP A 872 29.38 -22.53 5.78
C ASP A 872 29.89 -23.80 5.05
N VAL A 873 30.09 -23.70 3.73
CA VAL A 873 30.55 -24.80 2.88
C VAL A 873 31.91 -24.45 2.30
N ARG A 874 32.96 -25.22 2.61
CA ARG A 874 34.33 -24.95 2.14
C ARG A 874 34.89 -26.10 1.32
N SER A 875 35.80 -25.77 0.41
CA SER A 875 36.49 -26.73 -0.46
C SER A 875 37.54 -27.56 0.27
#